data_AF-A0A7C5QZM7-F1
#
_entry.id   AF-A0A7C5QZM7-F1
#
_cell.length_a   1.000
_cell.length_b   1.000
_cell.length_c   1.000
_cell.angle_alpha   90.00
_cell.angle_beta   90.00
_cell.angle_gamma   90.00
#
_symmetry.space_group_name_H-M   'P 1'
#
loop_
_entity.id
_entity.type
_entity.pdbx_description
1 polymer ?
#
loop_
_entity_poly.entity_id
_entity_poly.type
_entity_poly.pdbx_seq_one_letter_code
_entity_poly.pdbx_strand_id
1 'polypeptide(L)'
;MTGSNKFSTGIIEWKVYDAGNSPKFAPRIVAGPDRIVVLPAKTYLYPEVRGPAESVTWSKASGPGEVTFGNGTAQFSTPGDYVLKVTAVNGQQSASDTLQVRVETATPKPRLDPIPTRVWKVNSPLWTPRLKQQIVHWIPHCIAKLSDPALKEGGIQNFIEAGNKNAGRPYKPHIGAPWANAYTLNTVEAMCLALLLDPQGDAEIVQAQKAIRAKLDEWIPILLAAQEPDGYLQTRFTLAAKNERWTRVGDHEGYVAGYFIDAAIAHYWLTGNRQMYDAAKKLADCWDAHIGPSPKKTWYDGHQALEMALVRLARLVNEVEGDGKGDKYIRLSKFLLDCRRNGSTYDQTHLPVVQQYEAVGHAVRAAYLYSGMADIAMETGDAEYQSAVKSLWDNLVNKKYYITGGIGSGETSEGFGKNYSLPNHAYCESCADCGELFFQHRMNLAYHEARYADLMEETLYNAVLGSVDLPARNFTYTNPLDQSHERYPWHGCPCCIGNIPRTLLMLPTWMYTRSSDGIFVNLYVGSTVRVAPDLEIVQRTDYPWKGAVEIIINPVAGNVGAASVLRPSAAAGAPRSLPQFFALHLRAPNRNVSAIYRATPDANGLAALTVNGQPVTPEMKDGYAVIRREWKSGDTVRFELPLRVQRVRADQRVVADRGRVALRYGPLIYNIESVDQNIDGVLLPDTPLVAEWKPDLLEGVVAIRGRFADGSPLLAIPNYARNNRGGRSIVWIAATDETRPTITRLDPPERDFFSKQLLFHGLPIKAHEVVADEALQAAYDRLSLMLGKLPAVTAKLIAAGVELHIIGRNQVTTDLPEWRHDKGKPLDEYHGQTRDQRTRGMGGKLVSCGEENLLKLDKDPYRGRDICVHEFAHVVRTYGMTKKLRARFDEQYRKSLDAGRWRGSYAGKNPDEFFAELSMWYFGTHGDLGMTGPKPDNGPDGLKRYDPEAFALFDEFYGGRMGGE
;
A
#
# COMPACT_ATOMS: atom_id res chain seq x y z
N MET A 1 14.29 -49.36 -4.64
CA MET A 1 13.96 -49.13 -6.06
C MET A 1 15.26 -49.08 -6.85
N THR A 2 15.37 -49.85 -7.94
CA THR A 2 16.41 -49.71 -8.96
C THR A 2 15.91 -48.70 -9.99
N GLY A 3 16.51 -47.50 -10.02
CA GLY A 3 16.08 -46.40 -10.89
C GLY A 3 17.16 -46.03 -11.90
N SER A 4 16.83 -46.11 -13.19
CA SER A 4 17.63 -45.50 -14.25
C SER A 4 17.32 -43.99 -14.33
N ASN A 5 18.38 -43.18 -14.39
CA ASN A 5 18.41 -41.71 -14.28
C ASN A 5 17.72 -40.93 -15.43
N LYS A 6 16.45 -41.20 -15.77
CA LYS A 6 15.81 -40.45 -16.87
C LYS A 6 14.42 -39.85 -16.61
N PHE A 7 13.78 -40.09 -15.47
CA PHE A 7 12.52 -39.40 -15.13
C PHE A 7 12.42 -39.10 -13.63
N SER A 8 12.27 -37.83 -13.28
CA SER A 8 11.79 -37.42 -11.95
C SER A 8 10.28 -37.64 -11.93
N THR A 9 9.83 -38.74 -11.35
CA THR A 9 8.44 -38.88 -10.92
C THR A 9 8.32 -38.14 -9.59
N GLY A 10 7.86 -36.88 -9.62
CA GLY A 10 7.42 -36.20 -8.41
C GLY A 10 6.33 -37.05 -7.73
N ILE A 11 6.46 -37.25 -6.42
CA ILE A 11 5.42 -37.91 -5.63
C ILE A 11 4.21 -36.97 -5.62
N ILE A 12 3.12 -37.40 -6.25
CA ILE A 12 1.91 -36.58 -6.46
C ILE A 12 0.94 -36.70 -5.28
N GLU A 13 1.01 -37.80 -4.54
CA GLU A 13 0.21 -38.04 -3.34
C GLU A 13 0.94 -39.07 -2.46
N TRP A 14 0.97 -38.85 -1.15
CA TRP A 14 1.31 -39.88 -0.17
C TRP A 14 0.12 -40.10 0.76
N LYS A 15 -0.15 -41.37 1.05
CA LYS A 15 -1.19 -41.79 2.00
C LYS A 15 -0.49 -42.44 3.18
N VAL A 16 -0.63 -41.85 4.36
CA VAL A 16 -0.14 -42.47 5.61
C VAL A 16 -1.25 -43.40 6.09
N TYR A 17 -0.95 -44.70 6.12
CA TYR A 17 -1.82 -45.69 6.74
C TYR A 17 -1.50 -45.75 8.22
N ASP A 18 -2.47 -45.37 9.06
CA ASP A 18 -2.36 -45.53 10.51
C ASP A 18 -2.43 -47.03 10.84
N ALA A 19 -1.38 -47.56 11.48
CA ALA A 19 -1.28 -48.94 11.91
C ALA A 19 -2.14 -49.26 13.16
N GLY A 20 -2.98 -48.32 13.60
CA GLY A 20 -3.91 -48.47 14.73
C GLY A 20 -3.31 -48.17 16.10
N ASN A 21 -2.03 -47.77 16.15
CA ASN A 21 -1.28 -47.46 17.37
C ASN A 21 -0.76 -46.01 17.41
N SER A 22 -1.20 -45.13 16.51
CA SER A 22 -0.80 -43.73 16.54
C SER A 22 -1.41 -43.01 17.75
N PRO A 23 -0.63 -42.26 18.57
CA PRO A 23 -1.19 -41.48 19.65
C PRO A 23 -2.19 -40.46 19.10
N LYS A 24 -3.30 -40.22 19.80
CA LYS A 24 -4.22 -39.14 19.42
C LYS A 24 -3.44 -37.82 19.47
N PHE A 25 -3.47 -37.08 18.36
CA PHE A 25 -2.89 -35.74 18.29
C PHE A 25 -3.97 -34.69 18.58
N ALA A 26 -3.56 -33.57 19.19
CA ALA A 26 -4.43 -32.41 19.29
C ALA A 26 -4.82 -31.93 17.88
N PRO A 27 -6.10 -31.58 17.63
CA PRO A 27 -6.50 -30.99 16.38
C PRO A 27 -5.74 -29.69 16.15
N ARG A 28 -5.46 -29.30 14.90
CA ARG A 28 -5.06 -27.92 14.61
C ARG A 28 -6.32 -27.11 14.41
N ILE A 29 -6.46 -26.02 15.14
CA ILE A 29 -7.63 -25.13 15.06
C ILE A 29 -7.21 -23.68 14.77
N VAL A 30 -8.00 -23.00 13.95
CA VAL A 30 -7.89 -21.55 13.69
C VAL A 30 -9.27 -20.93 13.84
N ALA A 31 -9.40 -19.90 14.68
CA ALA A 31 -10.67 -19.25 15.03
C ALA A 31 -11.27 -18.45 13.85
N GLY A 32 -10.43 -18.06 12.89
CA GLY A 32 -10.77 -17.19 11.77
C GLY A 32 -10.38 -15.74 12.05
N PRO A 33 -10.69 -14.83 11.12
CA PRO A 33 -10.18 -13.46 11.14
C PRO A 33 -10.85 -12.57 12.19
N ASP A 34 -10.10 -11.68 12.84
CA ASP A 34 -10.68 -10.62 13.68
C ASP A 34 -11.69 -9.77 12.92
N ARG A 35 -12.70 -9.23 13.61
CA ARG A 35 -13.82 -8.54 12.95
C ARG A 35 -14.51 -7.51 13.81
N ILE A 36 -15.31 -6.67 13.16
CA ILE A 36 -16.19 -5.68 13.77
C ILE A 36 -17.64 -6.16 13.64
N VAL A 37 -18.41 -6.02 14.72
CA VAL A 37 -19.84 -6.35 14.76
C VAL A 37 -20.62 -5.11 15.15
N VAL A 38 -21.63 -4.77 14.36
CA VAL A 38 -22.50 -3.63 14.59
C VAL A 38 -23.81 -4.11 15.17
N LEU A 39 -24.18 -3.65 16.37
CA LEU A 39 -25.44 -4.04 17.00
C LEU A 39 -26.65 -3.58 16.16
N PRO A 40 -27.73 -4.40 16.09
CA PRO A 40 -27.96 -5.66 16.78
C PRO A 40 -27.56 -6.91 15.96
N ALA A 41 -26.61 -6.80 15.03
CA ALA A 41 -26.22 -7.93 14.17
C ALA A 41 -25.60 -9.08 14.97
N LYS A 42 -25.66 -10.26 14.36
CA LYS A 42 -24.84 -11.42 14.75
C LYS A 42 -23.56 -11.46 13.93
N THR A 43 -22.57 -12.19 14.42
CA THR A 43 -21.42 -12.63 13.62
C THR A 43 -21.47 -14.13 13.37
N TYR A 44 -20.76 -14.57 12.34
CA TYR A 44 -20.73 -15.96 11.88
C TYR A 44 -19.40 -16.61 12.22
N LEU A 45 -19.46 -17.79 12.83
CA LEU A 45 -18.32 -18.49 13.43
C LEU A 45 -18.03 -19.79 12.67
N TYR A 46 -16.98 -19.76 11.83
CA TYR A 46 -16.55 -20.90 11.01
C TYR A 46 -15.05 -21.17 11.23
N PRO A 47 -14.68 -21.85 12.33
CA PRO A 47 -13.27 -22.16 12.60
C PRO A 47 -12.73 -23.17 11.59
N GLU A 48 -11.47 -23.04 11.19
CA GLU A 48 -10.79 -24.08 10.44
C GLU A 48 -10.26 -25.14 11.40
N VAL A 49 -10.65 -26.40 11.20
CA VAL A 49 -10.16 -27.55 11.98
C VAL A 49 -9.47 -28.51 11.05
N ARG A 50 -8.22 -28.87 11.35
CA ARG A 50 -7.45 -29.88 10.62
C ARG A 50 -7.08 -31.04 11.55
N GLY A 51 -7.39 -32.25 11.10
CA GLY A 51 -7.28 -33.47 11.90
C GLY A 51 -8.60 -33.88 12.57
N PRO A 52 -8.66 -35.08 13.17
CA PRO A 52 -9.85 -35.57 13.84
C PRO A 52 -10.20 -34.71 15.05
N ALA A 53 -11.46 -34.27 15.15
CA ALA A 53 -12.01 -33.56 16.29
C ALA A 53 -13.38 -34.16 16.66
N GLU A 54 -13.54 -34.57 17.91
CA GLU A 54 -14.78 -35.13 18.47
C GLU A 54 -15.76 -34.01 18.84
N SER A 55 -15.27 -32.82 19.21
CA SER A 55 -16.10 -31.64 19.45
C SER A 55 -15.36 -30.34 19.15
N VAL A 56 -16.12 -29.29 18.81
CA VAL A 56 -15.64 -27.92 18.59
C VAL A 56 -16.59 -26.95 19.27
N THR A 57 -16.10 -26.21 20.26
CA THR A 57 -16.95 -25.37 21.12
C THR A 57 -16.42 -23.94 21.21
N TRP A 58 -17.33 -22.97 21.10
CA TRP A 58 -17.04 -21.55 21.30
C TRP A 58 -17.42 -21.09 22.70
N SER A 59 -16.62 -20.17 23.27
CA SER A 59 -16.90 -19.50 24.54
C SER A 59 -16.42 -18.05 24.55
N LYS A 60 -17.00 -17.24 25.45
CA LYS A 60 -16.53 -15.88 25.76
C LYS A 60 -15.34 -15.99 26.70
N ALA A 61 -14.14 -15.57 26.26
CA ALA A 61 -12.97 -15.49 27.11
C ALA A 61 -12.93 -14.17 27.91
N SER A 62 -13.27 -13.05 27.26
CA SER A 62 -13.42 -11.74 27.90
C SER A 62 -14.36 -10.83 27.10
N GLY A 63 -14.87 -9.77 27.73
CA GLY A 63 -15.67 -8.72 27.11
C GLY A 63 -16.70 -8.11 28.06
N PRO A 64 -17.22 -6.90 27.78
CA PRO A 64 -18.01 -6.10 28.72
C PRO A 64 -19.44 -6.59 28.95
N GLY A 65 -20.01 -7.38 28.04
CA GLY A 65 -21.38 -7.86 28.11
C GLY A 65 -21.53 -9.36 27.87
N GLU A 66 -22.77 -9.82 27.79
CA GLU A 66 -23.13 -11.20 27.44
C GLU A 66 -22.96 -11.49 25.95
N VAL A 67 -22.55 -12.73 25.65
CA VAL A 67 -22.42 -13.29 24.30
C VAL A 67 -23.31 -14.52 24.19
N THR A 68 -24.31 -14.46 23.31
CA THR A 68 -25.20 -15.59 23.04
C THR A 68 -24.72 -16.35 21.81
N PHE A 69 -24.34 -17.61 21.99
CA PHE A 69 -23.90 -18.49 20.89
C PHE A 69 -25.10 -19.25 20.31
N GLY A 70 -25.27 -19.16 18.98
CA GLY A 70 -26.20 -19.95 18.20
C GLY A 70 -25.50 -21.00 17.35
N ASN A 71 -26.22 -21.64 16.44
CA ASN A 71 -25.63 -22.60 15.49
C ASN A 71 -24.70 -21.87 14.50
N GLY A 72 -23.38 -21.89 14.77
CA GLY A 72 -22.37 -21.20 13.98
C GLY A 72 -22.43 -19.68 14.03
N THR A 73 -23.04 -19.08 15.06
CA THR A 73 -23.18 -17.62 15.19
C THR A 73 -22.98 -17.15 16.63
N ALA A 74 -22.65 -15.86 16.81
CA ALA A 74 -22.62 -15.19 18.10
C ALA A 74 -23.28 -13.81 18.04
N GLN A 75 -23.99 -13.45 19.09
CA GLN A 75 -24.61 -12.13 19.29
C GLN A 75 -24.11 -11.50 20.59
N PHE A 76 -24.05 -10.17 20.61
CA PHE A 76 -23.49 -9.38 21.70
C PHE A 76 -24.53 -8.44 22.27
N SER A 77 -24.47 -8.21 23.58
CA SER A 77 -25.42 -7.34 24.28
C SER A 77 -24.93 -5.91 24.49
N THR A 78 -23.62 -5.66 24.46
CA THR A 78 -23.01 -4.37 24.81
C THR A 78 -21.85 -4.04 23.85
N PRO A 79 -21.69 -2.78 23.41
CA PRO A 79 -20.51 -2.36 22.67
C PRO A 79 -19.21 -2.53 23.48
N GLY A 80 -18.10 -2.76 22.77
CA GLY A 80 -16.75 -2.90 23.33
C GLY A 80 -15.97 -4.06 22.72
N ASP A 81 -14.74 -4.26 23.19
CA ASP A 81 -13.87 -5.31 22.68
C ASP A 81 -14.11 -6.65 23.42
N TYR A 82 -14.23 -7.73 22.66
CA TYR A 82 -14.45 -9.10 23.13
C TYR A 82 -13.37 -10.03 22.61
N VAL A 83 -13.03 -11.05 23.42
CA VAL A 83 -12.24 -12.20 23.00
C VAL A 83 -13.13 -13.43 23.01
N LEU A 84 -13.37 -14.02 21.84
CA LEU A 84 -14.01 -15.33 21.73
C LEU A 84 -12.93 -16.40 21.62
N LYS A 85 -13.15 -17.55 22.27
CA LYS A 85 -12.24 -18.70 22.22
C LYS A 85 -12.96 -19.88 21.58
N VAL A 86 -12.30 -20.53 20.63
CA VAL A 86 -12.73 -21.82 20.09
C VAL A 86 -11.82 -22.92 20.60
N THR A 87 -12.39 -24.06 21.01
CA THR A 87 -11.63 -25.22 21.46
C THR A 87 -12.09 -26.45 20.70
N ALA A 88 -11.15 -27.19 20.09
CA ALA A 88 -11.39 -28.51 19.54
C ALA A 88 -10.78 -29.60 20.43
N VAL A 89 -11.53 -30.68 20.61
CA VAL A 89 -11.14 -31.82 21.48
C VAL A 89 -11.08 -33.10 20.66
N ASN A 90 -10.07 -33.93 20.91
CA ASN A 90 -9.91 -35.27 20.36
C ASN A 90 -9.40 -36.21 21.47
N GLY A 91 -10.30 -36.92 22.16
CA GLY A 91 -9.97 -37.69 23.36
C GLY A 91 -9.45 -36.79 24.48
N GLN A 92 -8.25 -37.07 24.99
CA GLN A 92 -7.60 -36.28 26.05
C GLN A 92 -6.83 -35.07 25.52
N GLN A 93 -6.68 -34.93 24.21
CA GLN A 93 -5.97 -33.81 23.61
C GLN A 93 -6.94 -32.71 23.22
N SER A 94 -6.53 -31.45 23.37
CA SER A 94 -7.29 -30.31 22.91
C SER A 94 -6.38 -29.22 22.37
N ALA A 95 -6.92 -28.40 21.47
CA ALA A 95 -6.28 -27.19 21.00
C ALA A 95 -7.31 -26.07 20.99
N SER A 96 -6.84 -24.84 21.17
CA SER A 96 -7.70 -23.67 21.13
C SER A 96 -7.05 -22.51 20.39
N ASP A 97 -7.89 -21.67 19.81
CA ASP A 97 -7.49 -20.40 19.21
C ASP A 97 -8.49 -19.30 19.60
N THR A 98 -8.11 -18.04 19.43
CA THR A 98 -8.90 -16.87 19.83
C THR A 98 -9.25 -15.98 18.66
N LEU A 99 -10.42 -15.35 18.75
CA LEU A 99 -10.95 -14.39 17.79
C LEU A 99 -11.22 -13.06 18.52
N GLN A 100 -10.62 -11.96 18.04
CA GLN A 100 -10.95 -10.62 18.52
C GLN A 100 -12.22 -10.11 17.82
N VAL A 101 -13.17 -9.60 18.60
CA VAL A 101 -14.39 -8.98 18.08
C VAL A 101 -14.58 -7.60 18.71
N ARG A 102 -14.57 -6.55 17.89
CA ARG A 102 -14.97 -5.21 18.33
C ARG A 102 -16.44 -5.01 18.06
N VAL A 103 -17.22 -4.77 19.10
CA VAL A 103 -18.67 -4.54 19.00
C VAL A 103 -18.94 -3.05 19.05
N GLU A 104 -19.66 -2.53 18.06
CA GLU A 104 -19.96 -1.11 17.89
C GLU A 104 -21.46 -0.87 17.73
N THR A 105 -21.89 0.38 17.87
CA THR A 105 -23.27 0.78 17.59
C THR A 105 -23.48 1.03 16.10
N ALA A 106 -24.73 0.96 15.67
CA ALA A 106 -25.12 1.31 14.31
C ALA A 106 -24.69 2.74 13.93
N THR A 107 -24.51 2.94 12.63
CA THR A 107 -24.16 4.23 12.02
C THR A 107 -25.13 5.35 12.42
N PRO A 108 -24.63 6.60 12.57
CA PRO A 108 -25.48 7.77 12.70
C PRO A 108 -26.43 7.89 11.50
N LYS A 109 -27.72 8.14 11.75
CA LYS A 109 -28.72 8.49 10.74
C LYS A 109 -29.15 9.95 10.90
N PRO A 110 -29.36 10.72 9.81
CA PRO A 110 -29.16 10.33 8.41
C PRO A 110 -27.68 10.23 8.02
N ARG A 111 -27.38 9.51 6.92
CA ARG A 111 -26.06 9.52 6.28
C ARG A 111 -25.71 10.92 5.77
N LEU A 112 -24.43 11.17 5.46
CA LEU A 112 -24.07 12.34 4.67
C LEU A 112 -24.49 12.15 3.21
N ASP A 113 -24.78 13.26 2.54
CA ASP A 113 -24.99 13.35 1.11
C ASP A 113 -23.66 13.67 0.39
N PRO A 114 -23.38 13.00 -0.73
CA PRO A 114 -22.27 13.38 -1.59
C PRO A 114 -22.54 14.75 -2.24
N ILE A 115 -21.48 15.54 -2.46
CA ILE A 115 -21.56 16.73 -3.32
C ILE A 115 -21.12 16.32 -4.72
N PRO A 116 -22.04 16.25 -5.70
CA PRO A 116 -21.68 15.84 -7.04
C PRO A 116 -20.81 16.93 -7.69
N THR A 117 -19.86 16.50 -8.52
CA THR A 117 -19.04 17.45 -9.29
C THR A 117 -19.93 18.25 -10.24
N ARG A 118 -19.78 19.57 -10.20
CA ARG A 118 -20.45 20.59 -11.00
C ARG A 118 -19.41 21.55 -11.54
N VAL A 119 -19.82 22.56 -12.32
CA VAL A 119 -18.90 23.58 -12.80
C VAL A 119 -18.11 24.18 -11.63
N TRP A 120 -16.78 24.14 -11.72
CA TRP A 120 -15.89 24.52 -10.62
C TRP A 120 -14.57 25.10 -11.14
N LYS A 121 -13.88 25.86 -10.28
CA LYS A 121 -12.58 26.48 -10.60
C LYS A 121 -11.49 25.89 -9.71
N VAL A 122 -10.31 25.67 -10.28
CA VAL A 122 -9.12 25.22 -9.56
C VAL A 122 -8.03 26.29 -9.62
N ASN A 123 -7.44 26.59 -8.47
CA ASN A 123 -6.38 27.60 -8.32
C ASN A 123 -5.19 27.06 -7.51
N SER A 124 -5.10 25.72 -7.37
CA SER A 124 -4.01 25.06 -6.66
C SER A 124 -2.78 24.88 -7.55
N PRO A 125 -1.57 25.28 -7.10
CA PRO A 125 -0.34 25.07 -7.86
C PRO A 125 -0.05 23.60 -8.20
N LEU A 126 -0.46 22.65 -7.34
CA LEU A 126 -0.33 21.22 -7.63
C LEU A 126 -1.40 20.76 -8.64
N TRP A 127 -2.67 21.07 -8.38
CA TRP A 127 -3.78 20.45 -9.12
C TRP A 127 -4.06 21.08 -10.48
N THR A 128 -3.91 22.40 -10.63
CA THR A 128 -4.18 23.10 -11.89
C THR A 128 -3.41 22.50 -13.08
N PRO A 129 -2.07 22.35 -13.03
CA PRO A 129 -1.35 21.74 -14.16
C PRO A 129 -1.76 20.28 -14.35
N ARG A 130 -1.94 19.48 -13.30
CA ARG A 130 -2.27 18.05 -13.41
C ARG A 130 -3.62 17.82 -14.10
N LEU A 131 -4.65 18.56 -13.70
CA LEU A 131 -5.98 18.48 -14.31
C LEU A 131 -5.97 19.00 -15.75
N LYS A 132 -5.21 20.07 -16.03
CA LYS A 132 -4.99 20.55 -17.40
C LYS A 132 -4.41 19.45 -18.28
N GLN A 133 -3.37 18.74 -17.83
CA GLN A 133 -2.73 17.69 -18.62
C GLN A 133 -3.68 16.51 -18.91
N GLN A 134 -4.57 16.17 -17.97
CA GLN A 134 -5.63 15.19 -18.23
C GLN A 134 -6.56 15.62 -19.37
N ILE A 135 -6.97 16.90 -19.39
CA ILE A 135 -7.91 17.45 -20.37
C ILE A 135 -7.25 17.65 -21.74
N VAL A 136 -6.00 18.13 -21.76
CA VAL A 136 -5.30 18.54 -22.99
C VAL A 136 -4.55 17.39 -23.66
N HIS A 137 -4.10 16.38 -22.91
CA HIS A 137 -3.32 15.27 -23.45
C HIS A 137 -3.96 13.90 -23.25
N TRP A 138 -4.26 13.53 -22.00
CA TRP A 138 -4.64 12.14 -21.71
C TRP A 138 -6.01 11.73 -22.26
N ILE A 139 -7.05 12.53 -22.00
CA ILE A 139 -8.40 12.27 -22.52
C ILE A 139 -8.42 12.29 -24.06
N PRO A 140 -7.81 13.29 -24.75
CA PRO A 140 -7.65 13.25 -26.20
C PRO A 140 -6.93 12.02 -26.73
N HIS A 141 -5.87 11.55 -26.06
CA HIS A 141 -5.17 10.30 -26.41
C HIS A 141 -6.09 9.08 -26.29
N CYS A 142 -6.85 8.97 -25.18
CA CYS A 142 -7.84 7.91 -25.00
C CYS A 142 -8.90 7.94 -26.10
N ILE A 143 -9.43 9.12 -26.43
CA ILE A 143 -10.39 9.31 -27.54
C ILE A 143 -9.78 8.83 -28.86
N ALA A 144 -8.55 9.22 -29.17
CA ALA A 144 -7.88 8.84 -30.41
C ALA A 144 -7.72 7.32 -30.51
N LYS A 145 -7.25 6.66 -29.44
CA LYS A 145 -7.13 5.20 -29.37
C LYS A 145 -8.46 4.50 -29.54
N LEU A 146 -9.48 4.91 -28.79
CA LEU A 146 -10.80 4.26 -28.80
C LEU A 146 -11.61 4.54 -30.08
N SER A 147 -11.25 5.59 -30.82
CA SER A 147 -11.80 5.89 -32.15
C SER A 147 -11.13 5.08 -33.27
N ASP A 148 -9.96 4.48 -33.02
CA ASP A 148 -9.22 3.72 -34.03
C ASP A 148 -9.94 2.39 -34.35
N PRO A 149 -10.46 2.20 -35.57
CA PRO A 149 -11.14 0.96 -35.94
C PRO A 149 -10.19 -0.25 -35.99
N ALA A 150 -8.88 -0.04 -35.97
CA ALA A 150 -7.87 -1.10 -35.89
C ALA A 150 -7.48 -1.48 -34.44
N LEU A 151 -8.04 -0.81 -33.42
CA LEU A 151 -7.75 -1.10 -32.01
C LEU A 151 -8.21 -2.52 -31.66
N LYS A 152 -7.27 -3.41 -31.31
CA LYS A 152 -7.53 -4.82 -31.04
C LYS A 152 -8.23 -5.06 -29.70
N GLU A 153 -8.03 -4.15 -28.76
CA GLU A 153 -8.62 -4.20 -27.41
C GLU A 153 -10.12 -3.85 -27.42
N GLY A 154 -10.61 -3.24 -28.51
CA GLY A 154 -11.99 -2.80 -28.67
C GLY A 154 -12.22 -1.34 -28.27
N GLY A 155 -13.10 -0.66 -28.99
CA GLY A 155 -13.41 0.77 -28.81
C GLY A 155 -14.83 1.11 -29.26
N ILE A 156 -15.04 2.34 -29.74
CA ILE A 156 -16.37 2.82 -30.15
C ILE A 156 -16.99 1.97 -31.28
N GLN A 157 -16.14 1.31 -32.10
CA GLN A 157 -16.59 0.45 -33.20
C GLN A 157 -17.56 -0.64 -32.74
N ASN A 158 -17.36 -1.23 -31.57
CA ASN A 158 -18.25 -2.28 -31.06
C ASN A 158 -19.70 -1.75 -30.90
N PHE A 159 -19.88 -0.49 -30.50
CA PHE A 159 -21.20 0.13 -30.38
C PHE A 159 -21.78 0.49 -31.74
N ILE A 160 -20.96 0.93 -32.70
CA ILE A 160 -21.38 1.15 -34.09
C ILE A 160 -21.97 -0.13 -34.68
N GLU A 161 -21.25 -1.25 -34.55
CA GLU A 161 -21.70 -2.54 -35.07
C GLU A 161 -22.98 -3.02 -34.37
N ALA A 162 -23.10 -2.83 -33.05
CA ALA A 162 -24.30 -3.18 -32.31
C ALA A 162 -25.52 -2.35 -32.77
N GLY A 163 -25.32 -1.04 -33.00
CA GLY A 163 -26.35 -0.17 -33.57
C GLY A 163 -26.75 -0.58 -35.00
N ASN A 164 -25.78 -0.98 -35.84
CA ASN A 164 -26.07 -1.52 -37.17
C ASN A 164 -26.94 -2.77 -37.09
N LYS A 165 -26.59 -3.71 -36.20
CA LYS A 165 -27.39 -4.92 -36.01
C LYS A 165 -28.82 -4.60 -35.54
N ASN A 166 -28.96 -3.72 -34.54
CA ASN A 166 -30.27 -3.30 -34.03
C ASN A 166 -31.14 -2.63 -35.12
N ALA A 167 -30.50 -1.94 -36.08
CA ALA A 167 -31.15 -1.32 -37.23
C ALA A 167 -31.37 -2.28 -38.43
N GLY A 168 -31.04 -3.58 -38.30
CA GLY A 168 -31.16 -4.56 -39.40
C GLY A 168 -30.15 -4.37 -40.54
N ARG A 169 -29.03 -3.68 -40.29
CA ARG A 169 -27.96 -3.42 -41.26
C ARG A 169 -26.85 -4.46 -41.14
N PRO A 170 -26.00 -4.64 -42.18
CA PRO A 170 -24.79 -5.46 -42.07
C PRO A 170 -23.90 -5.00 -40.91
N TYR A 171 -23.34 -5.95 -40.16
CA TYR A 171 -22.54 -5.69 -38.98
C TYR A 171 -21.36 -6.66 -38.87
N LYS A 172 -20.37 -6.30 -38.04
CA LYS A 172 -19.21 -7.14 -37.71
C LYS A 172 -19.26 -7.70 -36.28
N PRO A 173 -18.55 -8.80 -35.98
CA PRO A 173 -18.44 -9.31 -34.61
C PRO A 173 -17.74 -8.34 -33.66
N HIS A 174 -18.01 -8.50 -32.36
CA HIS A 174 -17.33 -7.78 -31.27
C HIS A 174 -15.81 -7.99 -31.29
N ILE A 175 -15.06 -6.92 -31.04
CA ILE A 175 -13.60 -6.89 -30.96
C ILE A 175 -13.16 -6.73 -29.50
N GLY A 176 -12.11 -7.46 -29.12
CA GLY A 176 -11.51 -7.41 -27.78
C GLY A 176 -12.21 -8.33 -26.77
N ALA A 177 -11.88 -8.13 -25.50
CA ALA A 177 -12.47 -8.88 -24.40
C ALA A 177 -13.97 -8.56 -24.22
N PRO A 178 -14.77 -9.42 -23.56
CA PRO A 178 -16.18 -9.14 -23.28
C PRO A 178 -16.42 -7.76 -22.62
N TRP A 179 -15.53 -7.31 -21.75
CA TRP A 179 -15.60 -6.02 -21.07
C TRP A 179 -15.07 -4.82 -21.86
N ALA A 180 -14.67 -4.97 -23.13
CA ALA A 180 -14.05 -3.89 -23.92
C ALA A 180 -14.90 -2.61 -24.01
N ASN A 181 -16.22 -2.73 -23.91
CA ASN A 181 -17.13 -1.57 -23.87
C ASN A 181 -16.83 -0.62 -22.70
N ALA A 182 -16.35 -1.13 -21.56
CA ALA A 182 -16.08 -0.32 -20.38
C ALA A 182 -15.01 0.76 -20.64
N TYR A 183 -14.04 0.51 -21.53
CA TYR A 183 -12.99 1.49 -21.88
C TYR A 183 -13.54 2.73 -22.58
N THR A 184 -14.61 2.57 -23.36
CA THR A 184 -15.30 3.71 -23.99
C THR A 184 -16.17 4.42 -22.97
N LEU A 185 -16.93 3.66 -22.19
CA LEU A 185 -17.90 4.20 -21.23
C LEU A 185 -17.23 4.99 -20.10
N ASN A 186 -16.13 4.47 -19.53
CA ASN A 186 -15.38 5.19 -18.49
C ASN A 186 -14.70 6.46 -19.05
N THR A 187 -14.26 6.44 -20.31
CA THR A 187 -13.71 7.62 -21.00
C THR A 187 -14.80 8.66 -21.24
N VAL A 188 -16.03 8.26 -21.57
CA VAL A 188 -17.19 9.18 -21.69
C VAL A 188 -17.51 9.85 -20.35
N GLU A 189 -17.43 9.13 -19.23
CA GLU A 189 -17.56 9.74 -17.90
C GLU A 189 -16.47 10.79 -17.65
N ALA A 190 -15.20 10.45 -17.94
CA ALA A 190 -14.08 11.38 -17.83
C ALA A 190 -14.23 12.62 -18.73
N MET A 191 -14.71 12.44 -19.96
CA MET A 191 -15.04 13.54 -20.89
C MET A 191 -16.11 14.47 -20.31
N CYS A 192 -17.15 13.92 -19.67
CA CYS A 192 -18.18 14.74 -19.03
C CYS A 192 -17.61 15.58 -17.88
N LEU A 193 -16.78 14.97 -17.04
CA LEU A 193 -16.12 15.63 -15.91
C LEU A 193 -15.12 16.70 -16.36
N ALA A 194 -14.39 16.46 -17.45
CA ALA A 194 -13.46 17.43 -18.04
C ALA A 194 -14.16 18.73 -18.46
N LEU A 195 -15.41 18.64 -18.92
CA LEU A 195 -16.23 19.79 -19.32
C LEU A 195 -16.83 20.57 -18.14
N LEU A 196 -16.72 20.04 -16.91
CA LEU A 196 -17.13 20.74 -15.68
C LEU A 196 -16.00 21.58 -15.08
N LEU A 197 -14.76 21.44 -15.52
CA LEU A 197 -13.69 22.34 -15.10
C LEU A 197 -13.83 23.69 -15.83
N ASP A 198 -13.90 24.79 -15.10
CA ASP A 198 -13.82 26.13 -15.69
C ASP A 198 -12.39 26.35 -16.22
N PRO A 199 -12.22 26.64 -17.53
CA PRO A 199 -10.90 26.82 -18.13
C PRO A 199 -10.18 28.08 -17.63
N GLN A 200 -10.88 29.02 -16.99
CA GLN A 200 -10.31 30.28 -16.47
C GLN A 200 -9.49 31.06 -17.52
N GLY A 201 -9.89 30.98 -18.79
CA GLY A 201 -9.22 31.63 -19.92
C GLY A 201 -8.03 30.88 -20.52
N ASP A 202 -7.67 29.69 -20.02
CA ASP A 202 -6.62 28.86 -20.61
C ASP A 202 -7.03 28.36 -22.01
N ALA A 203 -6.33 28.83 -23.04
CA ALA A 203 -6.67 28.56 -24.43
C ALA A 203 -6.58 27.06 -24.81
N GLU A 204 -5.66 26.31 -24.21
CA GLU A 204 -5.48 24.88 -24.49
C GLU A 204 -6.62 24.07 -23.87
N ILE A 205 -7.03 24.41 -22.64
CA ILE A 205 -8.20 23.77 -22.02
C ILE A 205 -9.46 24.08 -22.83
N VAL A 206 -9.68 25.34 -23.24
CA VAL A 206 -10.84 25.72 -24.07
C VAL A 206 -10.88 24.92 -25.37
N GLN A 207 -9.75 24.81 -26.07
CA GLN A 207 -9.66 24.07 -27.33
C GLN A 207 -9.93 22.57 -27.11
N ALA A 208 -9.32 21.97 -26.09
CA ALA A 208 -9.52 20.57 -25.76
C ALA A 208 -10.97 20.28 -25.35
N GLN A 209 -11.58 21.11 -24.51
CA GLN A 209 -13.00 20.99 -24.13
C GLN A 209 -13.93 21.11 -25.33
N LYS A 210 -13.65 22.01 -26.29
CA LYS A 210 -14.42 22.08 -27.54
C LYS A 210 -14.36 20.77 -28.32
N ALA A 211 -13.17 20.18 -28.46
CA ALA A 211 -12.99 18.89 -29.13
C ALA A 211 -13.67 17.73 -28.39
N ILE A 212 -13.55 17.69 -27.06
CA ILE A 212 -14.21 16.71 -26.19
C ILE A 212 -15.74 16.80 -26.34
N ARG A 213 -16.31 18.01 -26.35
CA ARG A 213 -17.75 18.21 -26.54
C ARG A 213 -18.22 17.69 -27.90
N ALA A 214 -17.52 18.07 -28.98
CA ALA A 214 -17.85 17.56 -30.31
C ALA A 214 -17.79 16.03 -30.39
N LYS A 215 -16.84 15.41 -29.68
CA LYS A 215 -16.72 13.96 -29.61
C LYS A 215 -17.84 13.32 -28.79
N LEU A 216 -18.31 13.93 -27.70
CA LEU A 216 -19.50 13.47 -26.98
C LEU A 216 -20.75 13.54 -27.86
N ASP A 217 -20.92 14.64 -28.60
CA ASP A 217 -22.05 14.83 -29.52
C ASP A 217 -22.05 13.75 -30.63
N GLU A 218 -20.88 13.28 -31.04
CA GLU A 218 -20.70 12.14 -31.97
C GLU A 218 -20.98 10.78 -31.30
N TRP A 219 -20.40 10.53 -30.13
CA TRP A 219 -20.42 9.19 -29.51
C TRP A 219 -21.75 8.87 -28.82
N ILE A 220 -22.42 9.83 -28.19
CA ILE A 220 -23.65 9.54 -27.43
C ILE A 220 -24.74 8.91 -28.30
N PRO A 221 -25.07 9.43 -29.49
CA PRO A 221 -26.03 8.77 -30.38
C PRO A 221 -25.63 7.35 -30.76
N ILE A 222 -24.33 7.07 -30.94
CA ILE A 222 -23.81 5.72 -31.24
C ILE A 222 -24.06 4.77 -30.06
N LEU A 223 -23.76 5.22 -28.82
CA LEU A 223 -24.02 4.43 -27.61
C LEU A 223 -25.51 4.13 -27.44
N LEU A 224 -26.38 5.12 -27.69
CA LEU A 224 -27.83 4.95 -27.59
C LEU A 224 -28.38 4.01 -28.66
N ALA A 225 -27.86 4.06 -29.90
CA ALA A 225 -28.26 3.15 -30.97
C ALA A 225 -27.89 1.69 -30.69
N ALA A 226 -26.83 1.45 -29.93
CA ALA A 226 -26.40 0.11 -29.51
C ALA A 226 -27.32 -0.52 -28.46
N GLN A 227 -28.15 0.27 -27.77
CA GLN A 227 -29.09 -0.25 -26.77
C GLN A 227 -30.25 -1.00 -27.45
N GLU A 228 -30.53 -2.21 -26.98
CA GLU A 228 -31.61 -3.04 -27.50
C GLU A 228 -33.00 -2.51 -27.09
N PRO A 229 -34.09 -2.89 -27.80
CA PRO A 229 -35.43 -2.37 -27.54
C PRO A 229 -35.94 -2.56 -26.11
N ASP A 230 -35.51 -3.61 -25.40
CA ASP A 230 -35.86 -3.88 -24.01
C ASP A 230 -34.96 -3.18 -22.98
N GLY A 231 -33.94 -2.44 -23.44
CA GLY A 231 -33.01 -1.69 -22.59
C GLY A 231 -31.64 -2.33 -22.42
N TYR A 232 -31.45 -3.59 -22.83
CA TYR A 232 -30.17 -4.28 -22.70
C TYR A 232 -29.05 -3.56 -23.48
N LEU A 233 -27.86 -3.49 -22.89
CA LEU A 233 -26.69 -2.87 -23.52
C LEU A 233 -25.41 -3.63 -23.16
N GLN A 234 -25.00 -4.52 -24.06
CA GLN A 234 -23.68 -5.16 -24.02
C GLN A 234 -23.35 -5.67 -25.43
N THR A 235 -22.35 -5.07 -26.09
CA THR A 235 -22.14 -5.30 -27.53
C THR A 235 -21.66 -6.71 -27.89
N ARG A 236 -20.90 -7.41 -27.04
CA ARG A 236 -20.50 -8.81 -27.23
C ARG A 236 -21.70 -9.74 -27.35
N PHE A 237 -22.74 -9.51 -26.55
CA PHE A 237 -23.97 -10.31 -26.58
C PHE A 237 -24.97 -9.81 -27.61
N THR A 238 -25.13 -8.49 -27.74
CA THR A 238 -25.94 -7.89 -28.81
C THR A 238 -25.46 -8.36 -30.17
N LEU A 239 -24.14 -8.44 -30.42
CA LEU A 239 -23.57 -8.90 -31.69
C LEU A 239 -23.52 -10.43 -31.86
N ALA A 240 -23.78 -11.22 -30.82
CA ALA A 240 -23.75 -12.67 -30.90
C ALA A 240 -24.84 -13.23 -31.81
N ALA A 241 -24.58 -14.37 -32.45
CA ALA A 241 -25.58 -15.03 -33.32
C ALA A 241 -26.77 -15.62 -32.54
N LYS A 242 -26.57 -15.94 -31.25
CA LYS A 242 -27.59 -16.46 -30.34
C LYS A 242 -27.72 -15.53 -29.13
N ASN A 243 -28.91 -15.50 -28.54
CA ASN A 243 -29.12 -14.82 -27.27
C ASN A 243 -28.47 -15.64 -26.14
N GLU A 244 -27.35 -15.14 -25.62
CA GLU A 244 -26.58 -15.75 -24.53
C GLU A 244 -26.52 -14.85 -23.30
N ARG A 245 -27.45 -13.90 -23.16
CA ARG A 245 -27.50 -12.96 -22.03
C ARG A 245 -27.55 -13.70 -20.69
N TRP A 246 -26.78 -13.22 -19.72
CA TRP A 246 -26.67 -13.74 -18.37
C TRP A 246 -26.32 -15.23 -18.30
N THR A 247 -25.61 -15.78 -19.27
CA THR A 247 -25.23 -17.22 -19.27
C THR A 247 -23.89 -17.46 -18.56
N ARG A 248 -22.97 -16.49 -18.59
CA ARG A 248 -21.62 -16.61 -18.03
C ARG A 248 -21.31 -15.42 -17.13
N VAL A 249 -21.12 -15.69 -15.84
CA VAL A 249 -20.82 -14.64 -14.85
C VAL A 249 -19.50 -13.91 -15.15
N GLY A 250 -18.53 -14.57 -15.79
CA GLY A 250 -17.21 -13.99 -16.10
C GLY A 250 -17.13 -13.10 -17.35
N ASP A 251 -18.26 -12.76 -17.99
CA ASP A 251 -18.30 -11.99 -19.24
C ASP A 251 -18.67 -10.51 -19.05
N HIS A 252 -18.78 -10.03 -17.80
CA HIS A 252 -18.83 -8.60 -17.45
C HIS A 252 -20.05 -7.83 -17.99
N GLU A 253 -21.21 -8.47 -18.12
CA GLU A 253 -22.47 -7.82 -18.51
C GLU A 253 -22.89 -6.72 -17.51
N GLY A 254 -22.88 -7.03 -16.21
CA GLY A 254 -23.17 -6.10 -15.14
C GLY A 254 -22.06 -5.06 -14.96
N TYR A 255 -20.79 -5.46 -15.11
CA TYR A 255 -19.67 -4.54 -15.07
C TYR A 255 -19.80 -3.43 -16.12
N VAL A 256 -20.05 -3.79 -17.39
CA VAL A 256 -20.28 -2.84 -18.48
C VAL A 256 -21.54 -1.99 -18.22
N ALA A 257 -22.63 -2.59 -17.74
CA ALA A 257 -23.83 -1.86 -17.38
C ALA A 257 -23.59 -0.79 -16.29
N GLY A 258 -22.78 -1.11 -15.28
CA GLY A 258 -22.38 -0.16 -14.23
C GLY A 258 -21.66 1.07 -14.80
N TYR A 259 -20.69 0.87 -15.70
CA TYR A 259 -19.99 1.98 -16.36
C TYR A 259 -20.90 2.83 -17.24
N PHE A 260 -21.86 2.23 -17.93
CA PHE A 260 -22.83 3.01 -18.72
C PHE A 260 -23.71 3.88 -17.82
N ILE A 261 -24.18 3.34 -16.69
CA ILE A 261 -24.97 4.08 -15.71
C ILE A 261 -24.16 5.26 -15.14
N ASP A 262 -22.91 5.05 -14.75
CA ASP A 262 -22.06 6.11 -14.21
C ASP A 262 -21.77 7.21 -15.25
N ALA A 263 -21.49 6.83 -16.51
CA ALA A 263 -21.35 7.77 -17.62
C ALA A 263 -22.64 8.57 -17.87
N ALA A 264 -23.80 7.93 -17.81
CA ALA A 264 -25.10 8.58 -17.96
C ALA A 264 -25.40 9.58 -16.83
N ILE A 265 -25.04 9.24 -15.59
CA ILE A 265 -25.15 10.15 -14.44
C ILE A 265 -24.26 11.38 -14.66
N ALA A 266 -23.00 11.19 -15.06
CA ALA A 266 -22.09 12.30 -15.34
C ALA A 266 -22.57 13.18 -16.50
N HIS A 267 -23.10 12.58 -17.58
CA HIS A 267 -23.68 13.32 -18.69
C HIS A 267 -24.92 14.14 -18.27
N TYR A 268 -25.80 13.55 -17.45
CA TYR A 268 -26.97 14.25 -16.91
C TYR A 268 -26.53 15.46 -16.08
N TRP A 269 -25.53 15.30 -15.24
CA TRP A 269 -24.96 16.38 -14.44
C TRP A 269 -24.27 17.48 -15.23
N LEU A 270 -23.64 17.15 -16.34
CA LEU A 270 -23.04 18.11 -17.25
C LEU A 270 -24.10 18.95 -18.00
N THR A 271 -25.15 18.30 -18.48
CA THR A 271 -26.01 18.86 -19.53
C THR A 271 -27.44 19.18 -19.09
N GLY A 272 -27.94 18.52 -18.03
CA GLY A 272 -29.36 18.44 -17.70
C GLY A 272 -30.20 17.63 -18.71
N ASN A 273 -29.59 17.11 -19.78
CA ASN A 273 -30.29 16.36 -20.82
C ASN A 273 -30.54 14.92 -20.37
N ARG A 274 -31.79 14.46 -20.55
CA ARG A 274 -32.27 13.16 -20.09
C ARG A 274 -31.94 11.98 -21.01
N GLN A 275 -31.40 12.18 -22.22
CA GLN A 275 -31.23 11.08 -23.19
C GLN A 275 -30.45 9.87 -22.65
N MET A 276 -29.29 10.09 -22.01
CA MET A 276 -28.51 9.01 -21.40
C MET A 276 -29.11 8.57 -20.07
N TYR A 277 -29.71 9.49 -19.30
CA TYR A 277 -30.39 9.18 -18.05
C TYR A 277 -31.55 8.21 -18.26
N ASP A 278 -32.43 8.49 -19.22
CA ASP A 278 -33.58 7.63 -19.55
C ASP A 278 -33.10 6.29 -20.13
N ALA A 279 -32.01 6.28 -20.91
CA ALA A 279 -31.38 5.04 -21.39
C ALA A 279 -30.77 4.21 -20.23
N ALA A 280 -30.13 4.84 -19.25
CA ALA A 280 -29.59 4.17 -18.07
C ALA A 280 -30.71 3.58 -17.19
N LYS A 281 -31.82 4.31 -17.02
CA LYS A 281 -33.02 3.76 -16.39
C LYS A 281 -33.57 2.57 -17.15
N LYS A 282 -33.66 2.66 -18.49
CA LYS A 282 -34.13 1.55 -19.32
C LYS A 282 -33.24 0.32 -19.19
N LEU A 283 -31.93 0.51 -19.10
CA LEU A 283 -30.98 -0.57 -18.80
C LEU A 283 -31.22 -1.16 -17.40
N ALA A 284 -31.34 -0.33 -16.37
CA ALA A 284 -31.61 -0.80 -15.01
C ALA A 284 -32.97 -1.51 -14.90
N ASP A 285 -33.98 -1.06 -15.64
CA ASP A 285 -35.29 -1.71 -15.76
C ASP A 285 -35.20 -3.07 -16.46
N CYS A 286 -34.36 -3.20 -17.50
CA CYS A 286 -34.07 -4.47 -18.15
C CYS A 286 -33.46 -5.47 -17.15
N TRP A 287 -32.47 -5.03 -16.36
CA TRP A 287 -31.88 -5.86 -15.31
C TRP A 287 -32.89 -6.25 -14.23
N ASP A 288 -33.66 -5.29 -13.70
CA ASP A 288 -34.70 -5.57 -12.69
C ASP A 288 -35.75 -6.54 -13.23
N ALA A 289 -36.16 -6.43 -14.49
CA ALA A 289 -37.16 -7.32 -15.08
C ALA A 289 -36.70 -8.79 -15.16
N HIS A 290 -35.41 -9.04 -15.39
CA HIS A 290 -34.89 -10.39 -15.68
C HIS A 290 -34.13 -11.03 -14.52
N ILE A 291 -33.48 -10.24 -13.68
CA ILE A 291 -32.61 -10.71 -12.59
C ILE A 291 -33.27 -10.42 -11.25
N GLY A 292 -33.36 -11.45 -10.40
CA GLY A 292 -34.05 -11.35 -9.12
C GLY A 292 -34.41 -12.72 -8.54
N PRO A 293 -35.19 -12.73 -7.45
CA PRO A 293 -35.75 -13.97 -6.92
C PRO A 293 -36.73 -14.61 -7.93
N SER A 294 -36.92 -15.93 -7.80
CA SER A 294 -37.88 -16.70 -8.61
C SER A 294 -39.24 -15.98 -8.73
N PRO A 295 -39.87 -15.91 -9.92
CA PRO A 295 -39.52 -16.63 -11.16
C PRO A 295 -38.45 -15.96 -12.03
N LYS A 296 -37.85 -14.83 -11.60
CA LYS A 296 -36.71 -14.22 -12.29
C LYS A 296 -35.45 -15.09 -12.13
N LYS A 297 -34.44 -14.82 -12.94
CA LYS A 297 -33.17 -15.55 -12.88
C LYS A 297 -32.35 -15.07 -11.68
N THR A 298 -31.95 -16.01 -10.82
CA THR A 298 -30.92 -15.74 -9.81
C THR A 298 -29.55 -15.75 -10.47
N TRP A 299 -28.95 -14.57 -10.60
CA TRP A 299 -27.69 -14.38 -11.30
C TRP A 299 -26.98 -13.12 -10.79
N TYR A 300 -25.65 -13.10 -10.88
CA TYR A 300 -24.78 -11.97 -10.55
C TYR A 300 -23.60 -11.93 -11.52
N ASP A 301 -22.94 -10.77 -11.64
CA ASP A 301 -21.73 -10.63 -12.45
C ASP A 301 -20.48 -11.05 -11.68
N GLY A 302 -19.51 -11.68 -12.34
CA GLY A 302 -18.22 -12.07 -11.76
C GLY A 302 -17.28 -10.89 -11.50
N HIS A 303 -17.56 -9.69 -12.00
CA HIS A 303 -16.87 -8.44 -11.69
C HIS A 303 -17.90 -7.37 -11.25
N GLN A 304 -17.84 -7.02 -9.97
CA GLN A 304 -18.70 -6.05 -9.29
C GLN A 304 -18.53 -4.66 -9.87
N ALA A 305 -19.61 -3.92 -10.04
CA ALA A 305 -19.65 -2.48 -10.39
C ALA A 305 -21.10 -2.01 -10.48
N LEU A 306 -21.97 -2.89 -10.98
CA LEU A 306 -23.40 -2.63 -11.16
C LEU A 306 -24.07 -2.27 -9.83
N GLU A 307 -23.67 -2.92 -8.74
CA GLU A 307 -24.28 -2.74 -7.42
C GLU A 307 -24.17 -1.30 -6.93
N MET A 308 -22.98 -0.70 -7.02
CA MET A 308 -22.79 0.70 -6.61
C MET A 308 -23.44 1.67 -7.62
N ALA A 309 -23.38 1.36 -8.91
CA ALA A 309 -23.96 2.20 -9.96
C ALA A 309 -25.49 2.26 -9.86
N LEU A 310 -26.15 1.13 -9.55
CA LEU A 310 -27.59 1.06 -9.31
C LEU A 310 -28.01 1.91 -8.12
N VAL A 311 -27.24 1.95 -7.03
CA VAL A 311 -27.58 2.81 -5.88
C VAL A 311 -27.37 4.28 -6.23
N ARG A 312 -26.30 4.63 -6.96
CA ARG A 312 -26.12 6.00 -7.47
C ARG A 312 -27.26 6.43 -8.38
N LEU A 313 -27.69 5.56 -9.30
CA LEU A 313 -28.83 5.80 -10.18
C LEU A 313 -30.13 5.92 -9.38
N ALA A 314 -30.35 5.06 -8.38
CA ALA A 314 -31.52 5.12 -7.52
C ALA A 314 -31.65 6.48 -6.82
N ARG A 315 -30.55 6.98 -6.24
CA ARG A 315 -30.49 8.31 -5.61
C ARG A 315 -30.85 9.40 -6.61
N LEU A 316 -30.28 9.36 -7.81
CA LEU A 316 -30.60 10.32 -8.87
C LEU A 316 -32.06 10.21 -9.32
N VAL A 317 -32.61 9.02 -9.48
CA VAL A 317 -34.01 8.81 -9.88
C VAL A 317 -34.98 9.32 -8.80
N ASN A 318 -34.67 9.06 -7.54
CA ASN A 318 -35.45 9.58 -6.41
C ASN A 318 -35.36 11.11 -6.33
N GLU A 319 -34.23 11.70 -6.71
CA GLU A 319 -34.05 13.15 -6.78
C GLU A 319 -34.78 13.80 -7.98
N VAL A 320 -34.74 13.15 -9.15
CA VAL A 320 -35.30 13.68 -10.41
C VAL A 320 -36.80 13.42 -10.52
N GLU A 321 -37.28 12.27 -10.06
CA GLU A 321 -38.64 11.80 -10.29
C GLU A 321 -39.47 11.62 -9.02
N GLY A 322 -38.85 11.64 -7.84
CA GLY A 322 -39.53 11.53 -6.56
C GLY A 322 -40.14 10.15 -6.27
N ASP A 323 -40.97 10.10 -5.22
CA ASP A 323 -41.86 8.98 -4.87
C ASP A 323 -41.20 7.59 -4.72
N GLY A 324 -39.91 7.53 -4.38
CA GLY A 324 -39.19 6.26 -4.22
C GLY A 324 -39.05 5.45 -5.50
N LYS A 325 -39.17 6.07 -6.69
CA LYS A 325 -39.10 5.38 -7.99
C LYS A 325 -37.77 4.66 -8.22
N GLY A 326 -36.70 5.13 -7.59
CA GLY A 326 -35.38 4.51 -7.62
C GLY A 326 -35.23 3.30 -6.67
N ASP A 327 -36.15 3.10 -5.72
CA ASP A 327 -35.99 2.10 -4.65
C ASP A 327 -35.90 0.66 -5.18
N LYS A 328 -36.50 0.39 -6.35
CA LYS A 328 -36.35 -0.91 -7.03
C LYS A 328 -34.90 -1.21 -7.42
N TYR A 329 -34.12 -0.20 -7.78
CA TYR A 329 -32.70 -0.37 -8.13
C TYR A 329 -31.85 -0.62 -6.88
N ILE A 330 -32.23 -0.06 -5.72
CA ILE A 330 -31.61 -0.39 -4.42
C ILE A 330 -31.91 -1.87 -4.08
N ARG A 331 -33.16 -2.31 -4.25
CA ARG A 331 -33.53 -3.72 -4.04
C ARG A 331 -32.78 -4.68 -4.98
N LEU A 332 -32.63 -4.31 -6.25
CA LEU A 332 -31.85 -5.08 -7.21
C LEU A 332 -30.37 -5.13 -6.81
N SER A 333 -29.77 -3.99 -6.43
CA SER A 333 -28.39 -3.95 -5.96
C SER A 333 -28.17 -4.85 -4.74
N LYS A 334 -29.07 -4.80 -3.74
CA LYS A 334 -29.04 -5.72 -2.60
C LYS A 334 -29.17 -7.18 -3.02
N PHE A 335 -30.07 -7.51 -3.95
CA PHE A 335 -30.22 -8.88 -4.44
C PHE A 335 -28.95 -9.40 -5.10
N LEU A 336 -28.32 -8.59 -5.96
CA LEU A 336 -27.05 -8.95 -6.62
C LEU A 336 -25.95 -9.25 -5.61
N LEU A 337 -25.91 -8.55 -4.48
CA LEU A 337 -24.99 -8.81 -3.37
C LEU A 337 -25.37 -10.08 -2.59
N ASP A 338 -26.64 -10.23 -2.21
CA ASP A 338 -27.14 -11.35 -1.38
C ASP A 338 -27.00 -12.72 -2.08
N CYS A 339 -27.10 -12.77 -3.41
CA CYS A 339 -27.04 -14.03 -4.16
C CYS A 339 -25.61 -14.52 -4.49
N ARG A 340 -24.56 -13.75 -4.14
CA ARG A 340 -23.15 -14.13 -4.33
C ARG A 340 -22.74 -15.22 -3.35
N ARG A 341 -22.43 -16.41 -3.87
CA ARG A 341 -21.98 -17.58 -3.09
C ARG A 341 -21.44 -18.68 -4.00
N ASN A 342 -20.82 -19.69 -3.37
CA ASN A 342 -20.37 -20.96 -3.96
C ASN A 342 -19.33 -20.84 -5.08
N GLY A 343 -18.60 -19.73 -5.15
CA GLY A 343 -17.50 -19.56 -6.11
C GLY A 343 -16.15 -19.45 -5.41
N SER A 344 -15.37 -18.42 -5.73
CA SER A 344 -13.97 -18.34 -5.33
C SER A 344 -13.65 -17.07 -4.53
N THR A 345 -12.44 -16.98 -4.00
CA THR A 345 -11.95 -15.74 -3.39
C THR A 345 -11.67 -14.67 -4.45
N TYR A 346 -11.31 -15.06 -5.68
CA TYR A 346 -10.93 -14.14 -6.78
C TYR A 346 -12.04 -13.13 -7.16
N ASP A 347 -13.29 -13.56 -7.10
CA ASP A 347 -14.51 -12.78 -7.38
C ASP A 347 -15.38 -12.59 -6.13
N GLN A 348 -14.83 -12.86 -4.94
CA GLN A 348 -15.48 -12.66 -3.65
C GLN A 348 -16.84 -13.39 -3.53
N THR A 349 -16.94 -14.59 -4.09
CA THR A 349 -18.13 -15.46 -4.02
C THR A 349 -17.90 -16.73 -3.19
N HIS A 350 -16.72 -16.90 -2.59
CA HIS A 350 -16.40 -17.97 -1.65
C HIS A 350 -17.33 -18.00 -0.41
N LEU A 351 -17.90 -16.87 -0.01
CA LEU A 351 -18.84 -16.73 1.10
C LEU A 351 -19.93 -15.71 0.77
N PRO A 352 -21.13 -15.79 1.38
CA PRO A 352 -22.09 -14.68 1.36
C PRO A 352 -21.43 -13.39 1.84
N VAL A 353 -21.75 -12.26 1.21
CA VAL A 353 -21.05 -10.98 1.42
C VAL A 353 -21.07 -10.52 2.88
N VAL A 354 -22.16 -10.77 3.61
CA VAL A 354 -22.29 -10.42 5.05
C VAL A 354 -21.46 -11.31 5.98
N GLN A 355 -20.81 -12.35 5.46
CA GLN A 355 -19.96 -13.29 6.19
C GLN A 355 -18.48 -13.14 5.82
N GLN A 356 -18.13 -12.17 4.98
CA GLN A 356 -16.74 -11.88 4.60
C GLN A 356 -16.15 -10.85 5.57
N TYR A 357 -14.98 -11.19 6.14
CA TYR A 357 -14.28 -10.35 7.14
C TYR A 357 -12.84 -10.03 6.77
N GLU A 358 -12.32 -10.56 5.66
CA GLU A 358 -11.00 -10.22 5.13
C GLU A 358 -11.06 -9.80 3.66
N ALA A 359 -10.23 -8.83 3.29
CA ALA A 359 -10.09 -8.42 1.91
C ALA A 359 -9.28 -9.48 1.13
N VAL A 360 -9.92 -10.14 0.15
CA VAL A 360 -9.33 -11.26 -0.62
C VAL A 360 -9.65 -11.16 -2.10
N GLY A 361 -8.85 -11.85 -2.92
CA GLY A 361 -9.05 -11.91 -4.37
C GLY A 361 -8.68 -10.62 -5.09
N HIS A 362 -9.21 -10.46 -6.31
CA HIS A 362 -8.89 -9.33 -7.19
C HIS A 362 -9.21 -7.98 -6.52
N ALA A 363 -8.25 -7.05 -6.50
CA ALA A 363 -8.34 -5.82 -5.70
C ALA A 363 -9.44 -4.85 -6.18
N VAL A 364 -9.57 -4.63 -7.50
CA VAL A 364 -10.66 -3.81 -8.08
C VAL A 364 -12.04 -4.37 -7.73
N ARG A 365 -12.26 -5.66 -7.96
CA ARG A 365 -13.54 -6.33 -7.66
C ARG A 365 -13.93 -6.18 -6.20
N ALA A 366 -12.97 -6.41 -5.30
CA ALA A 366 -13.15 -6.24 -3.88
C ALA A 366 -13.52 -4.79 -3.52
N ALA A 367 -12.75 -3.79 -3.96
CA ALA A 367 -13.07 -2.38 -3.68
C ALA A 367 -14.44 -1.95 -4.23
N TYR A 368 -14.81 -2.47 -5.40
CA TYR A 368 -16.10 -2.18 -6.03
C TYR A 368 -17.25 -2.88 -5.31
N LEU A 369 -17.06 -4.13 -4.88
CA LEU A 369 -18.00 -4.85 -4.01
C LEU A 369 -18.21 -4.11 -2.70
N TYR A 370 -17.13 -3.72 -2.02
CA TYR A 370 -17.19 -3.08 -0.70
C TYR A 370 -17.88 -1.72 -0.79
N SER A 371 -17.66 -0.98 -1.88
CA SER A 371 -18.42 0.23 -2.19
C SER A 371 -19.92 -0.02 -2.32
N GLY A 372 -20.33 -1.05 -3.07
CA GLY A 372 -21.74 -1.45 -3.21
C GLY A 372 -22.36 -1.94 -1.89
N MET A 373 -21.61 -2.71 -1.10
CA MET A 373 -22.03 -3.15 0.24
C MET A 373 -22.21 -1.97 1.20
N ALA A 374 -21.30 -1.01 1.18
CA ALA A 374 -21.39 0.21 2.00
C ALA A 374 -22.61 1.06 1.58
N ASP A 375 -22.87 1.15 0.28
CA ASP A 375 -24.08 1.79 -0.25
C ASP A 375 -25.36 1.10 0.26
N ILE A 376 -25.45 -0.24 0.25
CA ILE A 376 -26.60 -0.97 0.83
C ILE A 376 -26.69 -0.81 2.35
N ALA A 377 -25.58 -0.88 3.07
CA ALA A 377 -25.53 -0.66 4.51
C ALA A 377 -26.15 0.71 4.88
N MET A 378 -25.81 1.75 4.11
CA MET A 378 -26.34 3.10 4.29
C MET A 378 -27.83 3.21 3.94
N GLU A 379 -28.25 2.69 2.77
CA GLU A 379 -29.63 2.86 2.29
C GLU A 379 -30.64 2.01 3.07
N THR A 380 -30.23 0.85 3.59
CA THR A 380 -31.13 -0.07 4.31
C THR A 380 -30.99 0.01 5.84
N GLY A 381 -29.84 0.47 6.35
CA GLY A 381 -29.50 0.37 7.76
C GLY A 381 -29.26 -1.07 8.24
N ASP A 382 -29.04 -2.02 7.32
CA ASP A 382 -28.82 -3.43 7.64
C ASP A 382 -27.51 -3.60 8.44
N ALA A 383 -27.63 -4.08 9.67
CA ALA A 383 -26.52 -4.19 10.61
C ALA A 383 -25.54 -5.32 10.23
N GLU A 384 -25.97 -6.35 9.50
CA GLU A 384 -25.06 -7.42 9.02
C GLU A 384 -24.16 -6.88 7.91
N TYR A 385 -24.71 -6.07 7.00
CA TYR A 385 -23.93 -5.35 5.99
C TYR A 385 -22.96 -4.36 6.63
N GLN A 386 -23.40 -3.59 7.63
CA GLN A 386 -22.51 -2.69 8.38
C GLN A 386 -21.36 -3.47 9.04
N SER A 387 -21.64 -4.61 9.67
CA SER A 387 -20.62 -5.45 10.31
C SER A 387 -19.58 -5.95 9.31
N ALA A 388 -20.03 -6.50 8.18
CA ALA A 388 -19.14 -7.01 7.14
C ALA A 388 -18.27 -5.90 6.54
N VAL A 389 -18.86 -4.77 6.16
CA VAL A 389 -18.14 -3.62 5.57
C VAL A 389 -17.09 -3.07 6.54
N LYS A 390 -17.42 -2.88 7.83
CA LYS A 390 -16.43 -2.41 8.82
C LYS A 390 -15.31 -3.41 9.03
N SER A 391 -15.61 -4.71 9.02
CA SER A 391 -14.60 -5.77 9.14
C SER A 391 -13.67 -5.81 7.94
N LEU A 392 -14.22 -5.70 6.73
CA LEU A 392 -13.46 -5.66 5.48
C LEU A 392 -12.57 -4.42 5.42
N TRP A 393 -13.11 -3.25 5.82
CA TRP A 393 -12.33 -2.03 5.95
C TRP A 393 -11.18 -2.18 6.96
N ASP A 394 -11.46 -2.72 8.16
CA ASP A 394 -10.45 -2.92 9.20
C ASP A 394 -9.33 -3.86 8.72
N ASN A 395 -9.68 -4.98 8.08
CA ASN A 395 -8.68 -5.89 7.52
C ASN A 395 -7.85 -5.22 6.41
N LEU A 396 -8.50 -4.54 5.47
CA LEU A 396 -7.83 -3.86 4.36
C LEU A 396 -6.85 -2.81 4.89
N VAL A 397 -7.34 -1.87 5.71
CA VAL A 397 -6.56 -0.71 6.18
C VAL A 397 -5.47 -1.11 7.17
N ASN A 398 -5.76 -2.03 8.10
CA ASN A 398 -4.83 -2.37 9.18
C ASN A 398 -3.94 -3.57 8.89
N LYS A 399 -4.13 -4.27 7.75
CA LYS A 399 -3.32 -5.45 7.41
C LYS A 399 -2.87 -5.51 5.94
N LYS A 400 -3.48 -4.78 4.99
CA LYS A 400 -3.24 -4.96 3.54
C LYS A 400 -3.15 -3.66 2.71
N TYR A 401 -2.99 -2.51 3.36
CA TYR A 401 -2.92 -1.20 2.72
C TYR A 401 -1.47 -0.72 2.60
N TYR A 402 -1.03 -0.34 1.40
CA TYR A 402 0.32 0.17 1.19
C TYR A 402 0.43 1.62 1.67
N ILE A 403 1.63 2.06 2.08
CA ILE A 403 1.87 3.43 2.58
C ILE A 403 1.53 4.53 1.56
N THR A 404 1.55 4.19 0.26
CA THR A 404 1.13 5.06 -0.86
C THR A 404 -0.39 5.13 -1.03
N GLY A 405 -1.13 4.39 -0.22
CA GLY A 405 -2.56 4.19 -0.31
C GLY A 405 -3.03 3.24 -1.42
N GLY A 406 -2.10 2.53 -2.06
CA GLY A 406 -2.43 1.49 -3.04
C GLY A 406 -2.90 0.19 -2.39
N ILE A 407 -3.64 -0.63 -3.16
CA ILE A 407 -4.17 -1.92 -2.70
C ILE A 407 -3.94 -3.06 -3.72
N GLY A 408 -3.70 -4.26 -3.21
CA GLY A 408 -3.41 -5.46 -4.01
C GLY A 408 -1.91 -5.75 -4.10
N SER A 409 -1.46 -6.83 -3.46
CA SER A 409 -0.05 -7.21 -3.48
C SER A 409 0.39 -7.89 -4.78
N GLY A 410 -0.55 -8.49 -5.52
CA GLY A 410 -0.25 -9.26 -6.74
C GLY A 410 0.16 -10.71 -6.48
N GLU A 411 0.18 -11.14 -5.21
CA GLU A 411 0.44 -12.54 -4.85
C GLU A 411 -0.72 -13.47 -5.22
N THR A 412 -1.90 -12.89 -5.46
CA THR A 412 -3.03 -13.51 -6.16
C THR A 412 -3.30 -12.72 -7.44
N SER A 413 -4.06 -13.28 -8.39
CA SER A 413 -4.37 -12.65 -9.69
C SER A 413 -4.89 -11.22 -9.52
N GLU A 414 -3.99 -10.22 -9.64
CA GLU A 414 -4.28 -8.79 -9.49
C GLU A 414 -4.84 -8.42 -8.11
N GLY A 415 -4.57 -9.26 -7.12
CA GLY A 415 -5.35 -9.32 -5.89
C GLY A 415 -4.57 -9.16 -4.60
N PHE A 416 -5.30 -9.31 -3.50
CA PHE A 416 -4.74 -9.27 -2.15
C PHE A 416 -3.96 -10.52 -1.81
N GLY A 417 -2.86 -10.33 -1.08
CA GLY A 417 -2.12 -11.37 -0.39
C GLY A 417 -2.67 -11.67 1.01
N LYS A 418 -1.83 -12.34 1.80
CA LYS A 418 -2.10 -12.58 3.24
C LYS A 418 -1.96 -11.28 4.03
N ASN A 419 -2.52 -11.25 5.25
CA ASN A 419 -2.32 -10.14 6.18
C ASN A 419 -0.82 -9.85 6.36
N TYR A 420 -0.45 -8.56 6.29
CA TYR A 420 0.92 -8.04 6.35
C TYR A 420 1.86 -8.46 5.20
N SER A 421 1.32 -9.09 4.15
CA SER A 421 2.08 -9.40 2.94
C SER A 421 2.04 -8.21 1.99
N LEU A 422 3.03 -7.32 2.15
CA LEU A 422 3.16 -6.07 1.41
C LEU A 422 4.53 -5.98 0.70
N PRO A 423 4.81 -6.84 -0.30
CA PRO A 423 6.06 -6.76 -1.06
C PRO A 423 6.15 -5.43 -1.83
N ASN A 424 7.36 -4.85 -1.94
CA ASN A 424 7.54 -3.56 -2.61
C ASN A 424 7.42 -3.60 -4.14
N HIS A 425 7.54 -4.79 -4.75
CA HIS A 425 7.14 -5.03 -6.14
C HIS A 425 5.62 -5.30 -6.26
N ALA A 426 4.83 -4.46 -5.59
CA ALA A 426 3.39 -4.62 -5.45
C ALA A 426 2.64 -4.48 -6.78
N TYR A 427 1.44 -5.08 -6.84
CA TYR A 427 0.53 -4.86 -7.95
C TYR A 427 -0.06 -3.45 -7.92
N CYS A 428 -0.74 -3.07 -6.83
CA CYS A 428 -1.34 -1.74 -6.62
C CYS A 428 -1.94 -1.17 -7.93
N GLU A 429 -2.93 -1.87 -8.47
CA GLU A 429 -3.48 -1.50 -9.77
C GLU A 429 -4.08 -0.09 -9.71
N SER A 430 -3.81 0.76 -10.70
CA SER A 430 -4.38 2.12 -10.76
C SER A 430 -5.92 2.12 -10.66
N CYS A 431 -6.61 1.11 -11.20
CA CYS A 431 -8.05 0.95 -10.99
C CYS A 431 -8.43 0.60 -9.55
N ALA A 432 -7.62 -0.21 -8.87
CA ALA A 432 -7.86 -0.62 -7.50
C ALA A 432 -7.65 0.57 -6.58
N ASP A 433 -6.63 1.40 -6.85
CA ASP A 433 -6.36 2.64 -6.14
C ASP A 433 -7.52 3.66 -6.32
N CYS A 434 -8.10 3.75 -7.52
CA CYS A 434 -9.33 4.53 -7.74
C CYS A 434 -10.53 3.93 -6.96
N GLY A 435 -10.67 2.60 -6.96
CA GLY A 435 -11.72 1.88 -6.23
C GLY A 435 -11.61 2.05 -4.71
N GLU A 436 -10.40 2.10 -4.18
CA GLU A 436 -10.14 2.39 -2.77
C GLU A 436 -10.65 3.77 -2.40
N LEU A 437 -10.43 4.79 -3.24
CA LEU A 437 -11.02 6.11 -3.05
C LEU A 437 -12.55 6.06 -3.01
N PHE A 438 -13.18 5.26 -3.89
CA PHE A 438 -14.62 5.10 -3.89
C PHE A 438 -15.13 4.46 -2.61
N PHE A 439 -14.42 3.45 -2.11
CA PHE A 439 -14.78 2.75 -0.89
C PHE A 439 -14.65 3.67 0.33
N GLN A 440 -13.52 4.36 0.48
CA GLN A 440 -13.30 5.31 1.58
C GLN A 440 -14.30 6.47 1.55
N HIS A 441 -14.72 6.94 0.37
CA HIS A 441 -15.78 7.93 0.26
C HIS A 441 -17.12 7.41 0.81
N ARG A 442 -17.52 6.17 0.51
CA ARG A 442 -18.76 5.60 1.10
C ARG A 442 -18.64 5.44 2.61
N MET A 443 -17.46 5.06 3.12
CA MET A 443 -17.22 5.01 4.55
C MET A 443 -17.34 6.38 5.21
N ASN A 444 -16.79 7.44 4.59
CA ASN A 444 -16.97 8.81 5.07
C ASN A 444 -18.46 9.22 5.10
N LEU A 445 -19.22 8.90 4.05
CA LEU A 445 -20.65 9.20 3.99
C LEU A 445 -21.46 8.46 5.07
N ALA A 446 -21.11 7.20 5.34
CA ALA A 446 -21.82 6.33 6.26
C ALA A 446 -21.56 6.66 7.73
N TYR A 447 -20.30 6.93 8.08
CA TYR A 447 -19.84 6.99 9.46
C TYR A 447 -19.44 8.40 9.94
N HIS A 448 -19.30 9.35 9.02
CA HIS A 448 -19.04 10.78 9.31
C HIS A 448 -17.67 11.05 9.96
N GLU A 449 -16.72 10.13 9.81
CA GLU A 449 -15.39 10.25 10.43
C GLU A 449 -14.35 10.76 9.42
N ALA A 450 -13.42 11.60 9.90
CA ALA A 450 -12.34 12.20 9.12
C ALA A 450 -11.29 11.18 8.66
N ARG A 451 -11.12 10.08 9.40
CA ARG A 451 -10.12 9.05 9.09
C ARG A 451 -10.28 8.43 7.70
N TYR A 452 -11.52 8.35 7.20
CA TYR A 452 -11.77 7.87 5.85
C TYR A 452 -11.31 8.91 4.81
N ALA A 453 -11.46 10.20 5.10
CA ALA A 453 -10.93 11.28 4.26
C ALA A 453 -9.40 11.39 4.31
N ASP A 454 -8.77 11.01 5.43
CA ASP A 454 -7.31 10.88 5.50
C ASP A 454 -6.78 9.79 4.56
N LEU A 455 -7.43 8.63 4.51
CA LEU A 455 -7.10 7.56 3.57
C LEU A 455 -7.43 7.95 2.12
N MET A 456 -8.52 8.68 1.89
CA MET A 456 -8.81 9.25 0.56
C MET A 456 -7.68 10.17 0.09
N GLU A 457 -7.21 11.07 0.95
CA GLU A 457 -6.10 11.97 0.65
C GLU A 457 -4.81 11.21 0.37
N GLU A 458 -4.47 10.21 1.20
CA GLU A 458 -3.27 9.39 1.03
C GLU A 458 -3.25 8.66 -0.32
N THR A 459 -4.33 7.93 -0.65
CA THR A 459 -4.45 7.21 -1.94
C THR A 459 -4.45 8.17 -3.13
N LEU A 460 -5.20 9.29 -3.03
CA LEU A 460 -5.35 10.24 -4.13
C LEU A 460 -4.04 10.96 -4.48
N TYR A 461 -3.32 11.47 -3.47
CA TYR A 461 -2.11 12.28 -3.67
C TYR A 461 -0.88 11.44 -4.03
N ASN A 462 -0.92 10.12 -3.86
CA ASN A 462 0.23 9.24 -4.07
C ASN A 462 0.00 8.20 -5.17
N ALA A 463 -0.86 7.20 -4.92
CA ALA A 463 -1.07 6.10 -5.85
C ALA A 463 -1.82 6.56 -7.12
N VAL A 464 -2.98 7.22 -6.96
CA VAL A 464 -3.81 7.66 -8.10
C VAL A 464 -3.11 8.75 -8.90
N LEU A 465 -2.65 9.82 -8.25
CA LEU A 465 -1.93 10.90 -8.96
C LEU A 465 -0.62 10.40 -9.59
N GLY A 466 0.08 9.47 -8.94
CA GLY A 466 1.31 8.88 -9.45
C GLY A 466 1.13 7.86 -10.58
N SER A 467 -0.11 7.51 -10.92
CA SER A 467 -0.42 6.55 -11.97
C SER A 467 -0.15 7.09 -13.38
N VAL A 468 0.01 8.41 -13.54
CA VAL A 468 0.23 9.10 -14.81
C VAL A 468 1.50 9.96 -14.71
N ASP A 469 2.25 10.10 -15.80
CA ASP A 469 3.40 11.01 -15.85
C ASP A 469 2.96 12.49 -15.83
N LEU A 470 3.87 13.41 -15.50
CA LEU A 470 3.50 14.84 -15.37
C LEU A 470 2.89 15.41 -16.65
N PRO A 471 3.41 15.08 -17.87
CA PRO A 471 2.81 15.51 -19.14
C PRO A 471 1.53 14.77 -19.55
N ALA A 472 1.09 13.78 -18.76
CA ALA A 472 -0.05 12.93 -19.02
C ALA A 472 -0.07 12.27 -20.41
N ARG A 473 1.08 11.69 -20.80
CA ARG A 473 1.29 10.93 -22.04
C ARG A 473 1.40 9.43 -21.79
N ASN A 474 1.80 9.06 -20.58
CA ASN A 474 2.01 7.67 -20.18
C ASN A 474 1.37 7.41 -18.83
N PHE A 475 0.93 6.17 -18.62
CA PHE A 475 0.38 5.71 -17.36
C PHE A 475 1.03 4.40 -16.93
N THR A 476 0.75 3.97 -15.71
CA THR A 476 1.04 2.63 -15.25
C THR A 476 -0.24 1.90 -14.90
N TYR A 477 -0.29 0.60 -15.17
CA TYR A 477 -1.34 -0.27 -14.67
C TYR A 477 -1.04 -0.64 -13.22
N THR A 478 0.21 -0.93 -12.89
CA THR A 478 0.66 -1.29 -11.53
C THR A 478 1.44 -0.15 -10.87
N ASN A 479 1.23 0.09 -9.57
CA ASN A 479 1.92 1.12 -8.79
C ASN A 479 2.86 0.53 -7.72
N PRO A 480 3.93 -0.20 -8.10
CA PRO A 480 4.89 -0.74 -7.13
C PRO A 480 5.67 0.38 -6.42
N LEU A 481 6.14 0.05 -5.22
CA LEU A 481 6.95 0.92 -4.35
C LEU A 481 8.45 0.77 -4.62
N ASP A 482 8.84 -0.22 -5.43
CA ASP A 482 10.18 -0.43 -5.96
C ASP A 482 10.09 -0.86 -7.43
N GLN A 483 10.52 0.02 -8.33
CA GLN A 483 10.45 -0.23 -9.78
C GLN A 483 11.53 0.48 -10.58
N SER A 484 11.93 -0.15 -11.69
CA SER A 484 12.85 0.39 -12.69
C SER A 484 12.22 0.65 -14.06
N HIS A 485 10.93 0.35 -14.22
CA HIS A 485 10.25 0.47 -15.52
C HIS A 485 9.58 1.83 -15.70
N GLU A 486 9.62 2.33 -16.93
CA GLU A 486 8.92 3.53 -17.33
C GLU A 486 7.40 3.28 -17.44
N ARG A 487 6.63 4.35 -17.28
CA ARG A 487 5.21 4.35 -17.65
C ARG A 487 5.07 4.15 -19.16
N TYR A 488 3.92 3.66 -19.61
CA TYR A 488 3.68 3.35 -21.02
C TYR A 488 2.44 4.06 -21.58
N PRO A 489 2.35 4.24 -22.91
CA PRO A 489 1.26 5.00 -23.52
C PRO A 489 -0.06 4.23 -23.62
N TRP A 490 -0.03 2.89 -23.54
CA TRP A 490 -1.22 2.03 -23.66
C TRP A 490 -0.99 0.66 -23.03
N HIS A 491 -2.07 -0.09 -22.77
CA HIS A 491 -2.01 -1.45 -22.21
C HIS A 491 -2.94 -2.40 -22.97
N GLY A 492 -2.63 -3.70 -23.00
CA GLY A 492 -3.46 -4.71 -23.65
C GLY A 492 -4.82 -4.95 -22.96
N CYS A 493 -4.95 -4.54 -21.70
CA CYS A 493 -6.22 -4.40 -20.98
C CYS A 493 -6.29 -2.98 -20.42
N PRO A 494 -6.78 -1.99 -21.17
CA PRO A 494 -6.69 -0.58 -20.78
C PRO A 494 -7.82 -0.15 -19.81
N CYS A 495 -8.16 -0.97 -18.80
CA CYS A 495 -9.21 -0.65 -17.81
C CYS A 495 -8.95 0.68 -17.06
N CYS A 496 -7.68 1.00 -16.80
CA CYS A 496 -7.27 2.17 -16.02
C CYS A 496 -7.46 3.51 -16.74
N ILE A 497 -7.51 3.52 -18.08
CA ILE A 497 -7.31 4.74 -18.88
C ILE A 497 -8.35 5.83 -18.61
N GLY A 498 -9.62 5.45 -18.44
CA GLY A 498 -10.72 6.36 -18.11
C GLY A 498 -10.95 6.46 -16.61
N ASN A 499 -10.49 5.47 -15.85
CA ASN A 499 -10.67 5.40 -14.40
C ASN A 499 -9.80 6.42 -13.66
N ILE A 500 -8.55 6.63 -14.12
CA ILE A 500 -7.65 7.65 -13.57
C ILE A 500 -8.21 9.08 -13.77
N PRO A 501 -8.47 9.56 -15.00
CA PRO A 501 -8.91 10.93 -15.23
C PRO A 501 -10.28 11.21 -14.59
N ARG A 502 -11.24 10.26 -14.61
CA ARG A 502 -12.54 10.49 -13.93
C ARG A 502 -12.34 10.71 -12.43
N THR A 503 -11.44 9.94 -11.81
CA THR A 503 -11.18 10.03 -10.37
C THR A 503 -10.50 11.36 -10.03
N LEU A 504 -9.52 11.79 -10.81
CA LEU A 504 -8.84 13.09 -10.61
C LEU A 504 -9.78 14.28 -10.84
N LEU A 505 -10.63 14.23 -11.87
CA LEU A 505 -11.56 15.33 -12.21
C LEU A 505 -12.78 15.40 -11.28
N MET A 506 -13.07 14.35 -10.52
CA MET A 506 -14.08 14.33 -9.46
C MET A 506 -13.62 14.99 -8.15
N LEU A 507 -12.56 15.80 -8.17
CA LEU A 507 -11.99 16.43 -6.97
C LEU A 507 -13.03 17.09 -6.06
N PRO A 508 -14.02 17.87 -6.56
CA PRO A 508 -15.06 18.46 -5.71
C PRO A 508 -15.89 17.42 -4.93
N THR A 509 -16.11 16.23 -5.49
CA THR A 509 -16.83 15.14 -4.82
C THR A 509 -16.03 14.54 -3.67
N TRP A 510 -14.71 14.52 -3.76
CA TRP A 510 -13.85 14.07 -2.66
C TRP A 510 -13.64 15.17 -1.62
N MET A 511 -13.67 16.44 -2.05
CA MET A 511 -13.42 17.60 -1.19
C MET A 511 -14.53 17.88 -0.19
N TYR A 512 -15.78 17.58 -0.55
CA TYR A 512 -16.92 17.95 0.29
C TYR A 512 -17.98 16.86 0.39
N THR A 513 -18.54 16.72 1.59
CA THR A 513 -19.80 16.02 1.82
C THR A 513 -20.70 16.92 2.67
N ARG A 514 -21.99 16.61 2.79
CA ARG A 514 -22.93 17.48 3.51
C ARG A 514 -23.95 16.68 4.32
N SER A 515 -24.42 17.28 5.41
CA SER A 515 -25.64 16.87 6.11
C SER A 515 -26.77 17.86 5.81
N SER A 516 -27.92 17.68 6.47
CA SER A 516 -29.01 18.67 6.46
C SER A 516 -28.64 20.00 7.13
N ASP A 517 -27.59 20.02 7.96
CA ASP A 517 -27.26 21.13 8.85
C ASP A 517 -25.77 21.53 8.83
N GLY A 518 -24.99 21.00 7.88
CA GLY A 518 -23.56 21.28 7.81
C GLY A 518 -22.86 20.81 6.53
N ILE A 519 -21.66 21.36 6.32
CA ILE A 519 -20.72 21.00 5.25
C ILE A 519 -19.47 20.41 5.88
N PHE A 520 -19.04 19.27 5.37
CA PHE A 520 -17.80 18.61 5.71
C PHE A 520 -16.76 18.93 4.65
N VAL A 521 -15.65 19.53 5.07
CA VAL A 521 -14.51 19.86 4.22
C VAL A 521 -13.44 18.80 4.45
N ASN A 522 -13.38 17.85 3.51
CA ASN A 522 -12.56 16.65 3.57
C ASN A 522 -11.17 16.87 2.98
N LEU A 523 -11.04 17.60 1.87
CA LEU A 523 -9.75 17.85 1.23
C LEU A 523 -9.48 19.34 1.06
N TYR A 524 -8.20 19.69 1.12
CA TYR A 524 -7.73 21.07 1.01
C TYR A 524 -7.08 21.32 -0.33
N VAL A 525 -7.79 22.02 -1.21
CA VAL A 525 -7.37 22.31 -2.58
C VAL A 525 -7.81 23.72 -2.94
N GLY A 526 -6.86 24.57 -3.31
CA GLY A 526 -7.13 25.91 -3.83
C GLY A 526 -8.16 25.85 -4.97
N SER A 527 -9.37 26.37 -4.75
CA SER A 527 -10.51 26.19 -5.66
C SER A 527 -11.68 27.12 -5.33
N THR A 528 -12.63 27.22 -6.26
CA THR A 528 -13.98 27.77 -6.02
C THR A 528 -15.01 26.72 -6.40
N VAL A 529 -15.84 26.30 -5.44
CA VAL A 529 -16.82 25.22 -5.62
C VAL A 529 -18.17 25.66 -5.07
N ARG A 530 -19.23 25.48 -5.88
CA ARG A 530 -20.62 25.62 -5.43
C ARG A 530 -21.08 24.33 -4.77
N VAL A 531 -21.05 24.28 -3.44
CA VAL A 531 -21.35 23.08 -2.62
C VAL A 531 -22.86 22.90 -2.36
N ALA A 532 -23.64 23.97 -2.51
CA ALA A 532 -25.10 23.98 -2.56
C ALA A 532 -25.58 25.07 -3.54
N PRO A 533 -26.85 25.10 -4.00
CA PRO A 533 -27.31 26.07 -4.99
C PRO A 533 -27.09 27.52 -4.53
N ASP A 534 -27.19 27.72 -3.22
CA ASP A 534 -27.11 28.96 -2.47
C ASP A 534 -25.80 29.09 -1.68
N LEU A 535 -24.82 28.21 -1.89
CA LEU A 535 -23.55 28.24 -1.15
C LEU A 535 -22.35 27.95 -2.05
N GLU A 536 -21.47 28.95 -2.16
CA GLU A 536 -20.15 28.82 -2.75
C GLU A 536 -19.09 28.85 -1.65
N ILE A 537 -18.09 27.96 -1.77
CA ILE A 537 -16.91 27.93 -0.93
C ILE A 537 -15.69 28.17 -1.80
N VAL A 538 -14.86 29.14 -1.40
CA VAL A 538 -13.54 29.38 -1.98
C VAL A 538 -12.49 28.91 -0.99
N GLN A 539 -11.62 28.00 -1.41
CA GLN A 539 -10.41 27.67 -0.67
C GLN A 539 -9.22 28.41 -1.30
N ARG A 540 -8.44 29.14 -0.49
CA ARG A 540 -7.15 29.68 -0.88
C ARG A 540 -6.05 28.96 -0.10
N THR A 541 -5.25 28.17 -0.80
CA THR A 541 -4.15 27.42 -0.19
C THR A 541 -3.17 26.92 -1.26
N ASP A 542 -1.89 26.84 -0.87
CA ASP A 542 -0.80 26.20 -1.63
C ASP A 542 -0.57 24.74 -1.15
N TYR A 543 -1.50 24.17 -0.37
CA TYR A 543 -1.42 22.78 0.07
C TYR A 543 -1.27 21.83 -1.13
N PRO A 544 -0.36 20.84 -1.08
CA PRO A 544 0.36 20.32 0.10
C PRO A 544 1.74 20.95 0.38
N TRP A 545 2.11 22.03 -0.31
CA TRP A 545 3.43 22.66 -0.15
C TRP A 545 3.52 23.56 1.08
N LYS A 546 2.40 24.17 1.48
CA LYS A 546 2.28 24.98 2.69
C LYS A 546 1.04 24.56 3.48
N GLY A 547 1.14 24.66 4.81
CA GLY A 547 0.07 24.27 5.72
C GLY A 547 -1.06 25.29 5.85
N ALA A 548 -0.86 26.53 5.42
CA ALA A 548 -1.85 27.59 5.54
C ALA A 548 -3.04 27.35 4.62
N VAL A 549 -4.24 27.36 5.19
CA VAL A 549 -5.52 27.22 4.48
C VAL A 549 -6.46 28.35 4.88
N GLU A 550 -7.04 29.00 3.88
CA GLU A 550 -8.11 29.97 4.03
C GLU A 550 -9.37 29.44 3.33
N ILE A 551 -10.49 29.36 4.05
CA ILE A 551 -11.80 28.97 3.54
C ILE A 551 -12.73 30.17 3.63
N ILE A 552 -13.23 30.62 2.50
CA ILE A 552 -14.13 31.77 2.38
C ILE A 552 -15.52 31.24 2.05
N ILE A 553 -16.50 31.64 2.85
CA ILE A 553 -17.88 31.21 2.75
C ILE A 553 -18.69 32.31 2.07
N ASN A 554 -19.36 31.96 0.97
CA ASN A 554 -20.17 32.86 0.18
C ASN A 554 -21.58 32.30 0.03
N PRO A 555 -22.50 32.58 0.98
CA PRO A 555 -23.92 32.39 0.75
C PRO A 555 -24.34 33.25 -0.44
N VAL A 556 -24.94 32.62 -1.44
CA VAL A 556 -25.37 33.26 -2.69
C VAL A 556 -26.85 33.57 -2.55
N ALA A 557 -27.23 34.85 -2.53
CA ALA A 557 -28.64 35.24 -2.59
C ALA A 557 -29.29 34.61 -3.83
N GLY A 558 -30.53 34.13 -3.71
CA GLY A 558 -31.27 33.40 -4.75
C GLY A 558 -31.53 34.13 -6.07
N ASN A 559 -30.84 35.24 -6.35
CA ASN A 559 -30.84 35.96 -7.62
C ASN A 559 -29.39 36.27 -8.05
N VAL A 560 -28.78 35.37 -8.83
CA VAL A 560 -27.66 35.74 -9.71
C VAL A 560 -28.19 35.84 -11.13
N GLY A 561 -28.27 37.09 -11.59
CA GLY A 561 -28.71 37.47 -12.92
C GLY A 561 -27.89 36.84 -14.05
N ALA A 562 -28.51 36.85 -15.22
CA ALA A 562 -28.03 36.29 -16.46
C ALA A 562 -26.69 36.89 -16.92
N ALA A 563 -25.59 36.17 -16.72
CA ALA A 563 -24.32 36.38 -17.43
C ALA A 563 -23.41 35.14 -17.31
N SER A 564 -23.88 34.00 -17.78
CA SER A 564 -23.03 32.86 -18.15
C SER A 564 -23.85 31.97 -19.09
N VAL A 565 -23.52 32.05 -20.37
CA VAL A 565 -24.07 31.22 -21.44
C VAL A 565 -23.50 29.82 -21.25
N LEU A 566 -24.12 29.05 -20.34
CA LEU A 566 -24.08 27.60 -20.16
C LEU A 566 -24.81 27.29 -18.82
N ARG A 567 -26.09 27.66 -18.71
CA ARG A 567 -26.97 27.07 -17.69
C ARG A 567 -27.72 25.91 -18.34
N PRO A 568 -27.56 24.65 -17.87
CA PRO A 568 -28.65 23.70 -17.91
C PRO A 568 -29.88 24.38 -17.28
N SER A 569 -31.07 24.10 -17.81
CA SER A 569 -32.32 24.58 -17.21
C SER A 569 -32.37 24.23 -15.72
N ALA A 570 -33.29 24.85 -14.96
CA ALA A 570 -33.56 24.55 -13.55
C ALA A 570 -34.06 23.10 -13.35
N ALA A 571 -33.20 22.14 -13.69
CA ALA A 571 -33.45 20.72 -13.84
C ALA A 571 -32.79 20.00 -12.68
N ALA A 572 -33.42 18.90 -12.30
CA ALA A 572 -33.19 18.16 -11.09
C ALA A 572 -31.72 17.94 -10.73
N GLY A 573 -31.48 18.06 -9.42
CA GLY A 573 -30.23 17.79 -8.73
C GLY A 573 -29.23 18.92 -8.58
N ALA A 574 -29.75 20.14 -8.45
CA ALA A 574 -29.09 21.11 -7.60
C ALA A 574 -29.17 20.60 -6.14
N PRO A 575 -28.08 20.65 -5.34
CA PRO A 575 -28.14 20.22 -3.95
C PRO A 575 -29.29 20.93 -3.21
N ARG A 576 -29.87 20.38 -2.14
CA ARG A 576 -30.87 21.15 -1.37
C ARG A 576 -30.23 22.41 -0.76
N SER A 577 -30.95 23.52 -0.71
CA SER A 577 -30.53 24.75 -0.02
C SER A 577 -30.15 24.46 1.42
N LEU A 578 -29.13 25.14 1.94
CA LEU A 578 -28.76 25.05 3.35
C LEU A 578 -29.34 26.23 4.14
N PRO A 579 -29.67 26.05 5.43
CA PRO A 579 -29.99 27.19 6.28
C PRO A 579 -28.77 28.13 6.37
N GLN A 580 -28.99 29.45 6.52
CA GLN A 580 -27.88 30.41 6.73
C GLN A 580 -27.07 30.10 8.00
N PHE A 581 -27.71 29.43 8.97
CA PHE A 581 -27.07 28.89 10.16
C PHE A 581 -26.74 27.42 9.97
N PHE A 582 -25.46 27.08 9.81
CA PHE A 582 -25.01 25.71 9.60
C PHE A 582 -23.61 25.45 10.20
N ALA A 583 -23.26 24.18 10.37
CA ALA A 583 -21.94 23.76 10.84
C ALA A 583 -20.95 23.55 9.70
N LEU A 584 -19.75 24.10 9.84
CA LEU A 584 -18.60 23.76 9.01
C LEU A 584 -17.73 22.74 9.76
N HIS A 585 -17.57 21.55 9.19
CA HIS A 585 -16.75 20.47 9.74
C HIS A 585 -15.42 20.43 8.99
N LEU A 586 -14.34 20.90 9.60
CA LEU A 586 -13.02 20.99 8.99
C LEU A 586 -12.16 19.79 9.39
N ARG A 587 -11.76 18.97 8.41
CA ARG A 587 -10.95 17.79 8.68
C ARG A 587 -9.62 18.14 9.35
N ALA A 588 -9.40 17.68 10.57
CA ALA A 588 -8.11 17.76 11.25
C ALA A 588 -7.31 16.48 10.91
N PRO A 589 -6.30 16.52 10.02
CA PRO A 589 -5.75 15.30 9.45
C PRO A 589 -5.07 14.41 10.49
N ASN A 590 -5.24 13.09 10.34
CA ASN A 590 -4.51 12.07 11.09
C ASN A 590 -3.64 11.23 10.14
N ARG A 591 -2.33 11.18 10.41
CA ARG A 591 -1.31 10.49 9.62
C ARG A 591 -1.01 9.08 10.12
N ASN A 592 -1.69 8.61 11.16
CA ASN A 592 -1.55 7.28 11.76
C ASN A 592 -2.91 6.53 11.80
N VAL A 593 -3.70 6.61 10.72
CA VAL A 593 -5.00 5.91 10.63
C VAL A 593 -4.81 4.39 10.54
N SER A 594 -3.90 3.94 9.68
CA SER A 594 -3.56 2.52 9.56
C SER A 594 -2.63 2.11 10.70
N ALA A 595 -2.97 1.03 11.41
CA ALA A 595 -2.12 0.44 12.43
C ALA A 595 -0.84 -0.20 11.87
N ILE A 596 -0.71 -0.33 10.55
CA ILE A 596 0.50 -0.85 9.89
C ILE A 596 1.65 0.15 10.01
N TYR A 597 1.37 1.45 10.07
CA TYR A 597 2.38 2.49 9.92
C TYR A 597 2.46 3.41 11.12
N ARG A 598 3.69 3.75 11.51
CA ARG A 598 3.96 4.74 12.55
C ARG A 598 4.85 5.84 12.01
N ALA A 599 4.33 7.06 11.98
CA ALA A 599 5.07 8.24 11.54
C ALA A 599 5.66 9.03 12.73
N THR A 600 6.90 9.53 12.59
CA THR A 600 7.56 10.40 13.56
C THR A 600 8.32 11.56 12.88
N PRO A 601 8.29 12.79 13.43
CA PRO A 601 7.50 13.23 14.58
C PRO A 601 6.00 13.31 14.25
N ASP A 602 5.16 13.55 15.24
CA ASP A 602 3.74 13.80 15.00
C ASP A 602 3.51 15.09 14.19
N ALA A 603 2.53 15.04 13.31
CA ALA A 603 2.12 16.14 12.41
C ALA A 603 0.60 16.14 12.19
N ASN A 604 -0.16 15.74 13.21
CA ASN A 604 -1.61 15.60 13.17
C ASN A 604 -2.32 16.89 13.60
N GLY A 605 -3.59 16.99 13.24
CA GLY A 605 -4.48 18.04 13.74
C GLY A 605 -4.34 19.39 13.03
N LEU A 606 -4.78 20.45 13.73
CA LEU A 606 -4.72 21.85 13.28
C LEU A 606 -3.90 22.65 14.31
N ALA A 607 -2.98 23.50 13.87
CA ALA A 607 -2.10 24.26 14.78
C ALA A 607 -2.76 25.53 15.32
N ALA A 608 -3.54 26.23 14.49
CA ALA A 608 -4.27 27.44 14.87
C ALA A 608 -5.56 27.51 14.04
N LEU A 609 -6.61 28.13 14.57
CA LEU A 609 -7.84 28.38 13.83
C LEU A 609 -8.43 29.74 14.20
N THR A 610 -8.78 30.53 13.19
CA THR A 610 -9.46 31.81 13.35
C THR A 610 -10.69 31.88 12.46
N VAL A 611 -11.71 32.62 12.90
CA VAL A 611 -12.87 32.97 12.08
C VAL A 611 -12.99 34.49 12.06
N ASN A 612 -12.97 35.10 10.88
CA ASN A 612 -12.94 36.55 10.68
C ASN A 612 -11.82 37.24 11.49
N GLY A 613 -10.65 36.60 11.57
CA GLY A 613 -9.49 37.11 12.31
C GLY A 613 -9.54 36.90 13.83
N GLN A 614 -10.65 36.39 14.37
CA GLN A 614 -10.76 36.08 15.80
C GLN A 614 -10.38 34.61 16.06
N PRO A 615 -9.47 34.33 17.00
CA PRO A 615 -9.17 32.96 17.41
C PRO A 615 -10.41 32.23 17.92
N VAL A 616 -10.57 30.96 17.54
CA VAL A 616 -11.63 30.10 18.08
C VAL A 616 -11.06 28.73 18.44
N THR A 617 -11.61 28.12 19.48
CA THR A 617 -11.34 26.72 19.85
C THR A 617 -12.55 25.89 19.46
N PRO A 618 -12.55 25.22 18.30
CA PRO A 618 -13.68 24.44 17.84
C PRO A 618 -13.84 23.15 18.65
N GLU A 619 -15.06 22.61 18.70
CA GLU A 619 -15.29 21.24 19.16
C GLU A 619 -14.61 20.27 18.18
N MET A 620 -13.84 19.33 18.70
CA MET A 620 -13.29 18.23 17.91
C MET A 620 -14.24 17.03 17.98
N LYS A 621 -14.81 16.66 16.83
CA LYS A 621 -15.72 15.53 16.71
C LYS A 621 -15.34 14.64 15.54
N ASP A 622 -15.02 13.37 15.83
CA ASP A 622 -14.69 12.34 14.83
C ASP A 622 -13.60 12.78 13.83
N GLY A 623 -12.64 13.57 14.32
CA GLY A 623 -11.52 14.14 13.55
C GLY A 623 -11.88 15.41 12.74
N TYR A 624 -13.02 16.03 12.97
CA TYR A 624 -13.37 17.35 12.45
C TYR A 624 -13.36 18.42 13.53
N ALA A 625 -12.81 19.59 13.22
CA ALA A 625 -13.04 20.82 13.93
C ALA A 625 -14.38 21.41 13.49
N VAL A 626 -15.35 21.50 14.41
CA VAL A 626 -16.73 21.90 14.11
C VAL A 626 -16.96 23.36 14.48
N ILE A 627 -17.42 24.16 13.51
CA ILE A 627 -17.74 25.58 13.69
C ILE A 627 -19.18 25.81 13.26
N ARG A 628 -20.07 26.06 14.22
CA ARG A 628 -21.48 26.33 13.97
C ARG A 628 -21.79 27.81 14.16
N ARG A 629 -22.29 28.47 13.11
CA ARG A 629 -22.67 29.89 13.15
C ARG A 629 -23.61 30.24 12.01
N GLU A 630 -24.12 31.46 12.05
CA GLU A 630 -24.66 32.13 10.88
C GLU A 630 -23.50 32.63 10.01
N TRP A 631 -23.50 32.23 8.75
CA TRP A 631 -22.45 32.57 7.80
C TRP A 631 -22.90 33.72 6.89
N LYS A 632 -22.04 34.71 6.71
CA LYS A 632 -22.24 35.84 5.79
C LYS A 632 -21.26 35.75 4.63
N SER A 633 -21.61 36.34 3.49
CA SER A 633 -20.69 36.38 2.34
C SER A 633 -19.38 37.07 2.73
N GLY A 634 -18.26 36.41 2.43
CA GLY A 634 -16.93 36.86 2.80
C GLY A 634 -16.46 36.40 4.19
N ASP A 635 -17.30 35.73 4.99
CA ASP A 635 -16.84 35.12 6.23
C ASP A 635 -15.69 34.15 5.92
N THR A 636 -14.63 34.25 6.71
CA THR A 636 -13.36 33.58 6.41
C THR A 636 -12.89 32.76 7.60
N VAL A 637 -12.58 31.49 7.37
CA VAL A 637 -11.92 30.61 8.33
C VAL A 637 -10.48 30.39 7.90
N ARG A 638 -9.52 30.64 8.79
CA ARG A 638 -8.09 30.38 8.52
C ARG A 638 -7.53 29.40 9.54
N PHE A 639 -6.75 28.44 9.07
CA PHE A 639 -6.03 27.49 9.92
C PHE A 639 -4.72 27.05 9.27
N GLU A 640 -3.87 26.43 10.08
CA GLU A 640 -2.59 25.87 9.64
C GLU A 640 -2.53 24.36 9.91
N LEU A 641 -2.22 23.61 8.87
CA LEU A 641 -1.95 22.18 8.91
C LEU A 641 -0.46 21.96 9.21
N PRO A 642 -0.11 21.18 10.26
CA PRO A 642 1.29 20.89 10.54
C PRO A 642 1.95 20.14 9.37
N LEU A 643 2.97 20.74 8.76
CA LEU A 643 3.79 20.10 7.74
C LEU A 643 5.20 19.87 8.26
N ARG A 644 5.58 18.60 8.41
CA ARG A 644 6.90 18.17 8.90
C ARG A 644 7.42 17.03 8.06
N VAL A 645 8.74 16.94 7.91
CA VAL A 645 9.36 15.73 7.36
C VAL A 645 9.20 14.63 8.40
N GLN A 646 8.49 13.58 8.04
CA GLN A 646 8.26 12.41 8.87
C GLN A 646 9.03 11.21 8.32
N ARG A 647 9.55 10.41 9.26
CA ARG A 647 9.98 9.04 9.02
C ARG A 647 8.80 8.13 9.34
N VAL A 648 8.48 7.21 8.45
CA VAL A 648 7.40 6.24 8.62
C VAL A 648 8.00 4.84 8.67
N ARG A 649 7.67 4.08 9.72
CA ARG A 649 8.06 2.67 9.86
C ARG A 649 6.82 1.78 9.80
N ALA A 650 6.95 0.64 9.12
CA ALA A 650 5.92 -0.39 9.10
C ALA A 650 5.97 -1.27 10.36
N ASP A 651 4.84 -1.92 10.65
CA ASP A 651 4.72 -2.98 11.63
C ASP A 651 5.70 -4.12 11.31
N GLN A 652 6.32 -4.71 12.34
CA GLN A 652 7.34 -5.76 12.19
C GLN A 652 6.82 -7.03 11.50
N ARG A 653 5.50 -7.23 11.42
CA ARG A 653 4.88 -8.32 10.64
C ARG A 653 5.00 -8.11 9.14
N VAL A 654 5.19 -6.87 8.67
CA VAL A 654 5.49 -6.56 7.27
C VAL A 654 6.95 -6.88 6.99
N VAL A 655 7.21 -8.10 6.54
CA VAL A 655 8.59 -8.61 6.37
C VAL A 655 9.40 -7.79 5.36
N ALA A 656 8.75 -7.29 4.30
CA ALA A 656 9.40 -6.55 3.22
C ALA A 656 10.06 -5.23 3.68
N ASP A 657 9.55 -4.64 4.76
CA ASP A 657 9.89 -3.27 5.19
C ASP A 657 10.71 -3.24 6.49
N ARG A 658 11.12 -4.42 7.01
CA ARG A 658 12.00 -4.51 8.18
C ARG A 658 13.35 -3.85 7.90
N GLY A 659 13.83 -3.03 8.84
CA GLY A 659 15.07 -2.28 8.66
C GLY A 659 15.00 -1.25 7.55
N ARG A 660 13.79 -0.75 7.24
CA ARG A 660 13.58 0.31 6.25
C ARG A 660 12.75 1.44 6.85
N VAL A 661 12.81 2.59 6.18
CA VAL A 661 12.04 3.79 6.52
C VAL A 661 11.51 4.43 5.24
N ALA A 662 10.25 4.84 5.25
CA ALA A 662 9.68 5.70 4.22
C ALA A 662 9.68 7.15 4.70
N LEU A 663 9.72 8.10 3.76
CA LEU A 663 9.66 9.53 4.08
C LEU A 663 8.30 10.10 3.68
N ARG A 664 7.77 11.01 4.51
CA ARG A 664 6.50 11.71 4.27
C ARG A 664 6.65 13.20 4.56
N TYR A 665 5.92 14.04 3.82
CA TYR A 665 5.71 15.45 4.13
C TYR A 665 4.26 15.83 3.80
N GLY A 666 3.47 16.17 4.81
CA GLY A 666 2.03 16.36 4.65
C GLY A 666 1.35 15.07 4.18
N PRO A 667 0.54 15.09 3.10
CA PRO A 667 -0.09 13.90 2.55
C PRO A 667 0.82 13.13 1.58
N LEU A 668 2.00 13.66 1.25
CA LEU A 668 2.87 13.10 0.22
C LEU A 668 3.85 12.11 0.83
N ILE A 669 3.86 10.89 0.28
CA ILE A 669 4.95 9.92 0.44
C ILE A 669 6.06 10.27 -0.55
N TYR A 670 7.31 9.96 -0.21
CA TYR A 670 8.48 10.32 -1.00
C TYR A 670 9.27 9.10 -1.48
N ASN A 671 9.94 9.27 -2.62
CA ASN A 671 10.83 8.30 -3.23
C ASN A 671 12.24 8.85 -3.38
N ILE A 672 13.22 7.95 -3.38
CA ILE A 672 14.56 8.21 -3.90
C ILE A 672 14.71 7.52 -5.26
N GLU A 673 15.29 8.21 -6.24
CA GLU A 673 15.53 7.67 -7.58
C GLU A 673 17.03 7.51 -7.87
N SER A 674 17.38 6.48 -8.65
CA SER A 674 18.77 6.20 -9.03
C SER A 674 19.38 7.26 -9.96
N VAL A 675 18.55 8.12 -10.54
CA VAL A 675 19.01 9.25 -11.38
C VAL A 675 19.58 10.40 -10.54
N ASP A 676 19.21 10.48 -9.26
CA ASP A 676 19.63 11.55 -8.36
C ASP A 676 20.76 11.09 -7.41
N GLN A 677 20.81 9.79 -7.07
CA GLN A 677 21.75 9.22 -6.09
C GLN A 677 21.97 7.71 -6.23
N ASN A 678 22.91 7.16 -5.47
CA ASN A 678 22.92 5.74 -5.14
C ASN A 678 21.77 5.43 -4.15
N ILE A 679 20.87 4.54 -4.55
CA ILE A 679 19.66 4.19 -3.78
C ILE A 679 19.88 3.11 -2.72
N ASP A 680 21.06 2.48 -2.68
CA ASP A 680 21.43 1.49 -1.66
C ASP A 680 21.96 2.13 -0.37
N GLY A 681 21.93 3.47 -0.27
CA GLY A 681 22.35 4.21 0.91
C GLY A 681 21.49 3.91 2.14
N VAL A 682 22.13 3.88 3.31
CA VAL A 682 21.46 3.66 4.61
C VAL A 682 21.17 5.00 5.28
N LEU A 683 19.92 5.23 5.69
CA LEU A 683 19.49 6.41 6.42
C LEU A 683 19.54 6.17 7.93
N LEU A 684 20.35 6.95 8.65
CA LEU A 684 20.44 6.87 10.11
C LEU A 684 19.20 7.51 10.78
N PRO A 685 18.79 7.05 11.98
CA PRO A 685 17.64 7.58 12.71
C PRO A 685 17.67 9.11 12.88
N ASP A 686 18.84 9.65 13.22
CA ASP A 686 19.01 11.05 13.60
C ASP A 686 19.56 11.94 12.47
N THR A 687 19.70 11.41 11.25
CA THR A 687 20.13 12.22 10.09
C THR A 687 19.19 13.43 9.95
N PRO A 688 19.70 14.67 9.92
CA PRO A 688 18.86 15.82 9.65
C PRO A 688 18.25 15.73 8.24
N LEU A 689 16.92 15.88 8.17
CA LEU A 689 16.17 15.93 6.92
C LEU A 689 15.49 17.29 6.80
N VAL A 690 15.59 17.91 5.63
CA VAL A 690 15.07 19.25 5.38
C VAL A 690 14.16 19.21 4.16
N ALA A 691 12.94 19.73 4.31
CA ALA A 691 12.04 19.99 3.20
C ALA A 691 12.46 21.30 2.50
N GLU A 692 12.65 21.28 1.20
CA GLU A 692 13.10 22.41 0.40
C GLU A 692 12.26 22.53 -0.88
N TRP A 693 11.75 23.73 -1.18
CA TRP A 693 11.11 24.01 -2.46
C TRP A 693 12.12 24.02 -3.61
N LYS A 694 11.85 23.25 -4.66
CA LYS A 694 12.66 23.14 -5.88
C LYS A 694 11.80 23.55 -7.09
N PRO A 695 11.82 24.82 -7.53
CA PRO A 695 10.95 25.31 -8.59
C PRO A 695 11.25 24.65 -9.95
N ASP A 696 12.52 24.35 -10.23
CA ASP A 696 12.96 23.81 -11.53
C ASP A 696 12.94 22.28 -11.60
N LEU A 697 12.59 21.61 -10.50
CA LEU A 697 12.53 20.15 -10.45
C LEU A 697 11.08 19.69 -10.58
N LEU A 698 10.79 18.87 -11.60
CA LEU A 698 9.51 18.16 -11.74
C LEU A 698 8.29 19.11 -11.68
N GLU A 699 8.40 20.26 -12.36
CA GLU A 699 7.41 21.34 -12.41
C GLU A 699 7.13 22.04 -11.07
N GLY A 700 8.09 21.99 -10.15
CA GLY A 700 7.99 22.63 -8.84
C GLY A 700 7.50 21.65 -7.77
N VAL A 701 8.43 21.19 -6.93
CA VAL A 701 8.12 20.28 -5.82
C VAL A 701 8.80 20.71 -4.53
N VAL A 702 8.22 20.36 -3.39
CA VAL A 702 8.99 20.25 -2.16
C VAL A 702 9.76 18.93 -2.23
N ALA A 703 11.09 18.99 -2.18
CA ALA A 703 11.97 17.83 -2.07
C ALA A 703 12.45 17.68 -0.62
N ILE A 704 12.80 16.46 -0.20
CA ILE A 704 13.43 16.21 1.10
C ILE A 704 14.91 15.94 0.86
N ARG A 705 15.78 16.71 1.51
CA ARG A 705 17.23 16.53 1.45
C ARG A 705 17.81 16.02 2.75
N GLY A 706 18.89 15.26 2.64
CA GLY A 706 19.66 14.76 3.78
C GLY A 706 21.00 14.18 3.34
N ARG A 707 21.55 13.30 4.16
CA ARG A 707 22.74 12.49 3.84
C ARG A 707 22.56 11.05 4.29
N PHE A 708 23.08 10.11 3.50
CA PHE A 708 23.20 8.72 3.93
C PHE A 708 24.33 8.54 4.95
N ALA A 709 24.41 7.36 5.55
CA ALA A 709 25.38 6.99 6.58
C ALA A 709 26.85 7.07 6.11
N ASP A 710 27.10 6.98 4.80
CA ASP A 710 28.41 7.14 4.15
C ASP A 710 28.74 8.61 3.82
N GLY A 711 27.85 9.55 4.16
CA GLY A 711 27.99 10.99 3.90
C GLY A 711 27.51 11.45 2.53
N SER A 712 27.15 10.53 1.62
CA SER A 712 26.61 10.87 0.30
C SER A 712 25.25 11.59 0.41
N PRO A 713 24.93 12.50 -0.52
CA PRO A 713 23.68 13.27 -0.46
C PRO A 713 22.46 12.38 -0.72
N LEU A 714 21.38 12.66 0.01
CA LEU A 714 20.05 12.10 -0.24
C LEU A 714 19.15 13.20 -0.80
N LEU A 715 18.48 12.91 -1.93
CA LEU A 715 17.38 13.71 -2.46
C LEU A 715 16.15 12.82 -2.67
N ALA A 716 15.08 13.08 -1.92
CA ALA A 716 13.80 12.43 -2.11
C ALA A 716 12.78 13.38 -2.73
N ILE A 717 11.98 12.86 -3.65
CA ILE A 717 10.92 13.59 -4.38
C ILE A 717 9.54 13.01 -4.06
N PRO A 718 8.44 13.77 -4.23
CA PRO A 718 7.09 13.24 -4.03
C PRO A 718 6.80 12.00 -4.89
N ASN A 719 6.14 11.00 -4.33
CA ASN A 719 5.90 9.70 -4.95
C ASN A 719 5.10 9.79 -6.25
N TYR A 720 4.19 10.77 -6.37
CA TYR A 720 3.46 10.97 -7.61
C TYR A 720 4.38 11.38 -8.78
N ALA A 721 5.52 12.02 -8.49
CA ALA A 721 6.45 12.56 -9.48
C ALA A 721 7.53 11.56 -9.93
N ARG A 722 7.55 10.35 -9.36
CA ARG A 722 8.50 9.28 -9.71
C ARG A 722 8.45 8.90 -11.18
N ASN A 723 9.54 8.30 -11.68
CA ASN A 723 9.71 7.75 -13.03
C ASN A 723 9.36 8.73 -14.15
N ASN A 724 9.56 10.04 -13.94
CA ASN A 724 9.47 11.05 -15.00
C ASN A 724 10.83 11.35 -15.65
N ARG A 725 11.91 10.74 -15.15
CA ARG A 725 13.31 11.01 -15.56
C ARG A 725 14.13 9.73 -15.82
N GLY A 726 13.49 8.56 -15.79
CA GLY A 726 14.14 7.24 -15.87
C GLY A 726 14.70 6.74 -14.54
N GLY A 727 15.41 5.61 -14.59
CA GLY A 727 16.06 4.99 -13.43
C GLY A 727 15.16 4.11 -12.55
N ARG A 728 15.70 3.65 -11.42
CA ARG A 728 14.96 2.89 -10.39
C ARG A 728 14.50 3.82 -9.28
N SER A 729 13.21 3.77 -8.96
CA SER A 729 12.57 4.52 -7.88
C SER A 729 12.21 3.58 -6.74
N ILE A 730 12.52 3.97 -5.50
CA ILE A 730 12.13 3.22 -4.29
C ILE A 730 11.52 4.14 -3.23
N VAL A 731 10.47 3.66 -2.55
CA VAL A 731 9.86 4.30 -1.36
C VAL A 731 10.64 3.98 -0.08
N TRP A 732 10.97 2.69 0.11
CA TRP A 732 11.52 2.18 1.37
C TRP A 732 13.04 2.16 1.37
N ILE A 733 13.62 3.15 2.03
CA ILE A 733 15.05 3.37 2.16
C ILE A 733 15.60 2.45 3.26
N ALA A 734 16.76 1.83 3.05
CA ALA A 734 17.43 1.08 4.10
C ALA A 734 17.71 1.98 5.32
N ALA A 735 17.47 1.48 6.54
CA ALA A 735 17.64 2.25 7.77
C ALA A 735 18.07 1.37 8.94
N THR A 736 18.79 1.95 9.90
CA THR A 736 19.10 1.31 11.18
C THR A 736 18.12 1.78 12.26
N ASP A 737 17.90 0.96 13.30
CA ASP A 737 17.17 1.36 14.52
C ASP A 737 18.12 1.83 15.63
N GLU A 738 19.41 1.53 15.49
CA GLU A 738 20.44 1.97 16.42
C GLU A 738 20.83 3.41 16.06
N THR A 739 20.64 4.33 17.02
CA THR A 739 21.40 5.58 17.02
C THR A 739 22.88 5.18 17.01
N ARG A 740 23.71 5.84 16.20
CA ARG A 740 25.15 5.52 16.22
C ARG A 740 25.64 5.69 17.65
N PRO A 741 26.22 4.66 18.27
CA PRO A 741 26.62 4.76 19.66
C PRO A 741 27.75 5.78 19.78
N THR A 742 27.76 6.50 20.90
CA THR A 742 28.73 7.57 21.13
C THR A 742 30.08 6.96 21.53
N ILE A 743 31.17 7.50 20.97
CA ILE A 743 32.52 7.14 21.38
C ILE A 743 32.85 7.89 22.67
N THR A 744 33.16 7.15 23.72
CA THR A 744 33.65 7.67 24.99
C THR A 744 35.16 7.89 24.92
N ARG A 745 35.63 9.08 25.28
CA ARG A 745 37.07 9.35 25.50
C ARG A 745 37.44 8.99 26.94
N LEU A 746 38.56 8.30 27.14
CA LEU A 746 39.05 7.83 28.43
C LEU A 746 40.25 8.68 28.86
N ASP A 747 40.11 9.39 29.98
CA ASP A 747 41.17 10.20 30.59
C ASP A 747 41.21 9.95 32.12
N PRO A 748 42.27 9.35 32.68
CA PRO A 748 43.46 8.85 31.98
C PRO A 748 43.17 7.63 31.07
N PRO A 749 44.00 7.37 30.03
CA PRO A 749 43.83 6.21 29.14
C PRO A 749 43.87 4.86 29.89
N GLU A 750 43.03 3.91 29.49
CA GLU A 750 43.05 2.56 30.06
C GLU A 750 44.30 1.79 29.60
N ARG A 751 44.97 1.09 30.53
CA ARG A 751 46.24 0.35 30.29
C ARG A 751 47.33 1.22 29.64
N ASP A 752 47.33 2.52 29.94
CA ASP A 752 48.23 3.52 29.37
C ASP A 752 48.23 3.54 27.82
N PHE A 753 47.11 3.16 27.18
CA PHE A 753 47.01 3.09 25.72
C PHE A 753 45.61 3.39 25.16
N PHE A 754 44.55 2.80 25.72
CA PHE A 754 43.20 2.97 25.16
C PHE A 754 42.58 4.29 25.64
N SER A 755 42.54 5.27 24.74
CA SER A 755 41.96 6.60 24.99
C SER A 755 40.54 6.73 24.43
N LYS A 756 40.07 5.75 23.64
CA LYS A 756 38.74 5.74 23.02
C LYS A 756 38.05 4.41 23.26
N GLN A 757 36.76 4.45 23.59
CA GLN A 757 35.92 3.27 23.73
C GLN A 757 34.54 3.49 23.10
N LEU A 758 34.04 2.46 22.41
CA LEU A 758 32.68 2.34 21.90
C LEU A 758 32.11 1.01 22.37
N LEU A 759 30.83 0.96 22.80
CA LEU A 759 30.22 -0.27 23.32
C LEU A 759 29.24 -0.86 22.32
N PHE A 760 29.47 -2.10 21.89
CA PHE A 760 28.50 -2.91 21.14
C PHE A 760 27.70 -3.80 22.08
N HIS A 761 26.51 -3.35 22.50
CA HIS A 761 25.65 -4.06 23.46
C HIS A 761 26.37 -4.52 24.75
N GLY A 762 27.37 -3.74 25.19
CA GLY A 762 28.22 -4.05 26.35
C GLY A 762 29.59 -4.68 26.01
N LEU A 763 29.82 -5.08 24.77
CA LEU A 763 31.13 -5.55 24.28
C LEU A 763 32.04 -4.35 23.94
N PRO A 764 33.21 -4.19 24.56
CA PRO A 764 34.07 -3.04 24.31
C PRO A 764 34.80 -3.10 22.96
N ILE A 765 34.71 -2.01 22.21
CA ILE A 765 35.58 -1.68 21.07
C ILE A 765 36.50 -0.55 21.52
N LYS A 766 37.81 -0.81 21.62
CA LYS A 766 38.79 0.13 22.19
C LYS A 766 39.87 0.51 21.20
N ALA A 767 40.38 1.74 21.31
CA ALA A 767 41.44 2.24 20.45
C ALA A 767 42.29 3.32 21.13
N HIS A 768 43.50 3.56 20.61
CA HIS A 768 44.34 4.69 20.99
C HIS A 768 43.80 6.01 20.41
N GLU A 769 44.22 7.16 20.96
CA GLU A 769 43.73 8.49 20.54
C GLU A 769 43.96 8.78 19.04
N VAL A 770 45.01 8.21 18.45
CA VAL A 770 45.39 8.41 17.04
C VAL A 770 44.49 7.67 16.03
N VAL A 771 43.66 6.73 16.48
CA VAL A 771 42.74 5.99 15.61
C VAL A 771 41.55 6.87 15.26
N ALA A 772 41.18 6.93 13.98
CA ALA A 772 40.02 7.70 13.54
C ALA A 772 38.72 7.21 14.18
N ASP A 773 37.82 8.12 14.52
CA ASP A 773 36.53 7.78 15.15
C ASP A 773 35.66 6.93 14.20
N GLU A 774 35.78 7.18 12.90
CA GLU A 774 35.17 6.41 11.83
C GLU A 774 35.56 4.93 11.88
N ALA A 775 36.76 4.60 12.37
CA ALA A 775 37.21 3.21 12.47
C ALA A 775 36.49 2.46 13.60
N LEU A 776 36.26 3.11 14.75
CA LEU A 776 35.46 2.52 15.83
C LEU A 776 34.02 2.28 15.37
N GLN A 777 33.44 3.23 14.63
CA GLN A 777 32.10 3.07 14.06
C GLN A 777 32.06 1.98 12.98
N ALA A 778 33.06 1.91 12.11
CA ALA A 778 33.17 0.85 11.12
C ALA A 778 33.26 -0.54 11.78
N ALA A 779 34.03 -0.68 12.86
CA ALA A 779 34.10 -1.90 13.64
C ALA A 779 32.76 -2.26 14.30
N TYR A 780 32.06 -1.26 14.86
CA TYR A 780 30.71 -1.43 15.39
C TYR A 780 29.74 -1.95 14.32
N ASP A 781 29.77 -1.40 13.11
CA ASP A 781 28.93 -1.83 12.00
C ASP A 781 29.19 -3.31 11.64
N ARG A 782 30.46 -3.78 11.67
CA ARG A 782 30.78 -5.20 11.44
C ARG A 782 30.23 -6.08 12.55
N LEU A 783 30.33 -5.66 13.81
CA LEU A 783 29.71 -6.39 14.91
C LEU A 783 28.18 -6.40 14.80
N SER A 784 27.56 -5.31 14.38
CA SER A 784 26.11 -5.24 14.16
C SER A 784 25.65 -6.20 13.07
N LEU A 785 26.41 -6.31 11.96
CA LEU A 785 26.17 -7.30 10.91
C LEU A 785 26.29 -8.74 11.46
N MET A 786 27.36 -9.03 12.18
CA MET A 786 27.64 -10.39 12.66
C MET A 786 26.77 -10.84 13.84
N LEU A 787 26.42 -9.92 14.74
CA LEU A 787 25.84 -10.25 16.04
C LEU A 787 24.44 -9.66 16.27
N GLY A 788 23.96 -8.77 15.41
CA GLY A 788 22.71 -8.03 15.62
C GLY A 788 21.45 -8.91 15.72
N LYS A 789 21.52 -10.17 15.28
CA LYS A 789 20.46 -11.18 15.44
C LYS A 789 20.84 -12.32 16.39
N LEU A 790 21.95 -12.19 17.11
CA LEU A 790 22.54 -13.21 17.98
C LEU A 790 22.75 -12.70 19.41
N PRO A 791 21.69 -12.28 20.14
CA PRO A 791 21.83 -11.72 21.48
C PRO A 791 22.44 -12.70 22.49
N ALA A 792 22.12 -14.00 22.38
CA ALA A 792 22.68 -15.04 23.25
C ALA A 792 24.19 -15.27 23.03
N VAL A 793 24.64 -15.15 21.77
CA VAL A 793 26.08 -15.21 21.43
C VAL A 793 26.77 -13.98 22.01
N THR A 794 26.21 -12.80 21.77
CA THR A 794 26.75 -11.53 22.29
C THR A 794 26.90 -11.56 23.81
N ALA A 795 25.89 -12.03 24.53
CA ALA A 795 25.94 -12.18 25.99
C ALA A 795 27.07 -13.13 26.44
N LYS A 796 27.30 -14.25 25.73
CA LYS A 796 28.39 -15.18 26.03
C LYS A 796 29.77 -14.56 25.77
N LEU A 797 29.93 -13.78 24.69
CA LEU A 797 31.17 -13.07 24.39
C LEU A 797 31.52 -12.06 25.49
N ILE A 798 30.52 -11.28 25.94
CA ILE A 798 30.68 -10.34 27.05
C ILE A 798 31.06 -11.08 28.33
N ALA A 799 30.35 -12.16 28.68
CA ALA A 799 30.67 -12.97 29.84
C ALA A 799 32.06 -13.63 29.78
N ALA A 800 32.57 -13.91 28.57
CA ALA A 800 33.91 -14.45 28.36
C ALA A 800 35.03 -13.40 28.48
N GLY A 801 34.69 -12.11 28.58
CA GLY A 801 35.63 -10.98 28.64
C GLY A 801 36.23 -10.63 27.29
N VAL A 802 35.44 -10.71 26.21
CA VAL A 802 35.89 -10.38 24.86
C VAL A 802 35.94 -8.86 24.67
N GLU A 803 37.02 -8.37 24.08
CA GLU A 803 37.21 -6.96 23.67
C GLU A 803 37.74 -6.92 22.23
N LEU A 804 37.30 -5.93 21.44
CA LEU A 804 37.81 -5.65 20.09
C LEU A 804 38.71 -4.42 20.11
N HIS A 805 39.97 -4.57 19.70
CA HIS A 805 40.96 -3.50 19.68
C HIS A 805 41.28 -3.07 18.25
N ILE A 806 41.38 -1.77 18.01
CA ILE A 806 41.75 -1.23 16.70
C ILE A 806 43.20 -0.77 16.72
N ILE A 807 43.99 -1.31 15.80
CA ILE A 807 45.38 -0.90 15.60
C ILE A 807 45.40 0.23 14.57
N GLY A 808 45.83 1.43 14.98
CA GLY A 808 45.90 2.59 14.10
C GLY A 808 46.76 2.36 12.86
N ARG A 809 46.49 3.13 11.80
CA ARG A 809 47.16 3.00 10.48
C ARG A 809 48.68 3.21 10.52
N ASN A 810 49.17 3.89 11.55
CA ASN A 810 50.59 4.14 11.81
C ASN A 810 51.11 3.42 13.07
N GLN A 811 50.29 2.55 13.67
CA GLN A 811 50.67 1.70 14.80
C GLN A 811 50.95 0.29 14.30
N VAL A 812 51.76 -0.47 15.06
CA VAL A 812 52.02 -1.89 14.81
C VAL A 812 51.34 -2.76 15.87
N THR A 813 51.22 -4.07 15.63
CA THR A 813 50.48 -4.99 16.52
C THR A 813 51.02 -4.97 17.96
N THR A 814 52.33 -4.89 18.14
CA THR A 814 52.97 -4.85 19.48
C THR A 814 52.85 -3.49 20.18
N ASP A 815 52.22 -2.48 19.57
CA ASP A 815 51.83 -1.27 20.32
C ASP A 815 50.62 -1.53 21.23
N LEU A 816 49.79 -2.53 20.90
CA LEU A 816 48.70 -3.00 21.77
C LEU A 816 49.27 -3.55 23.10
N PRO A 817 48.68 -3.20 24.26
CA PRO A 817 49.18 -3.63 25.57
C PRO A 817 49.38 -5.14 25.69
N GLU A 818 48.48 -5.96 25.15
CA GLU A 818 48.52 -7.42 25.22
C GLU A 818 49.65 -8.07 24.43
N TRP A 819 50.19 -7.40 23.40
CA TRP A 819 51.26 -7.93 22.53
C TRP A 819 52.60 -7.21 22.73
N ARG A 820 52.67 -6.21 23.60
CA ARG A 820 53.86 -5.36 23.81
C ARG A 820 55.14 -6.12 24.15
N HIS A 821 54.99 -7.28 24.80
CA HIS A 821 56.10 -8.15 25.17
C HIS A 821 56.81 -8.82 23.96
N ASP A 822 56.19 -8.82 22.78
CA ASP A 822 56.74 -9.41 21.54
C ASP A 822 57.50 -8.39 20.67
N LYS A 823 57.57 -7.12 21.09
CA LYS A 823 58.16 -6.05 20.28
C LYS A 823 59.59 -6.38 19.86
N GLY A 824 59.82 -6.40 18.55
CA GLY A 824 61.13 -6.68 17.95
C GLY A 824 61.61 -8.13 18.05
N LYS A 825 60.81 -9.07 18.58
CA LYS A 825 61.18 -10.48 18.71
C LYS A 825 60.79 -11.27 17.45
N PRO A 826 61.73 -11.92 16.77
CA PRO A 826 61.42 -12.96 15.79
C PRO A 826 60.65 -14.10 16.44
N LEU A 827 59.62 -14.61 15.76
CA LEU A 827 58.81 -15.70 16.27
C LEU A 827 58.92 -16.91 15.33
N ASP A 828 59.17 -18.09 15.91
CA ASP A 828 59.29 -19.35 15.15
C ASP A 828 57.99 -19.69 14.41
N GLU A 829 56.83 -19.38 15.01
CA GLU A 829 55.51 -19.53 14.38
C GLU A 829 55.34 -18.67 13.11
N TYR A 830 56.16 -17.62 12.96
CA TYR A 830 56.17 -16.72 11.80
C TYR A 830 57.45 -16.87 10.96
N HIS A 831 58.12 -18.02 11.07
CA HIS A 831 59.33 -18.36 10.31
C HIS A 831 60.43 -17.29 10.43
N GLY A 832 60.61 -16.74 11.64
CA GLY A 832 61.64 -15.73 11.93
C GLY A 832 61.23 -14.28 11.65
N GLN A 833 59.98 -14.03 11.23
CA GLN A 833 59.42 -12.68 11.20
C GLN A 833 58.97 -12.24 12.59
N THR A 834 58.93 -10.93 12.84
CA THR A 834 58.30 -10.37 14.03
C THR A 834 56.78 -10.34 13.89
N ARG A 835 56.05 -10.28 15.02
CA ARG A 835 54.59 -10.12 15.02
C ARG A 835 54.13 -8.91 14.19
N ASP A 836 54.85 -7.80 14.34
CA ASP A 836 54.56 -6.54 13.61
C ASP A 836 54.72 -6.66 12.09
N GLN A 837 55.61 -7.52 11.61
CA GLN A 837 55.80 -7.77 10.18
C GLN A 837 54.69 -8.64 9.60
N ARG A 838 54.13 -9.55 10.42
CA ARG A 838 53.24 -10.61 9.93
C ARG A 838 51.75 -10.27 10.08
N THR A 839 51.37 -9.45 11.06
CA THR A 839 49.95 -9.31 11.45
C THR A 839 49.47 -7.86 11.47
N ARG A 840 48.19 -7.68 11.09
CA ARG A 840 47.38 -6.45 11.37
C ARG A 840 46.02 -6.78 11.97
N GLY A 841 45.87 -8.00 12.44
CA GLY A 841 44.71 -8.50 13.15
C GLY A 841 45.11 -9.74 13.92
N MET A 842 44.46 -9.97 15.05
CA MET A 842 44.76 -11.09 15.94
C MET A 842 43.45 -11.62 16.49
N GLY A 843 43.21 -12.92 16.39
CA GLY A 843 42.13 -13.60 17.08
C GLY A 843 42.40 -13.77 18.59
N GLY A 844 41.42 -14.31 19.31
CA GLY A 844 41.49 -14.53 20.76
C GLY A 844 40.52 -13.64 21.54
N LYS A 845 40.59 -13.67 22.88
CA LYS A 845 39.68 -12.87 23.72
C LYS A 845 39.85 -11.37 23.52
N LEU A 846 41.10 -10.91 23.39
CA LEU A 846 41.43 -9.55 23.00
C LEU A 846 41.70 -9.58 21.48
N VAL A 847 40.62 -9.49 20.72
CA VAL A 847 40.67 -9.58 19.26
C VAL A 847 41.04 -8.21 18.70
N SER A 848 41.79 -8.18 17.59
CA SER A 848 42.18 -6.91 16.97
C SER A 848 42.09 -6.91 15.46
N CYS A 849 41.96 -5.70 14.90
CA CYS A 849 41.99 -5.44 13.46
C CYS A 849 42.60 -4.07 13.15
N GLY A 850 43.08 -3.89 11.91
CA GLY A 850 43.73 -2.67 11.46
C GLY A 850 42.73 -1.59 11.02
N GLU A 851 43.00 -0.34 11.40
CA GLU A 851 42.25 0.84 10.99
C GLU A 851 42.16 0.96 9.45
N GLU A 852 43.27 0.72 8.75
CA GLU A 852 43.33 0.78 7.29
C GLU A 852 42.44 -0.25 6.60
N ASN A 853 42.22 -1.42 7.23
CA ASN A 853 41.33 -2.43 6.68
C ASN A 853 39.86 -2.07 6.93
N LEU A 854 39.52 -1.63 8.14
CA LEU A 854 38.17 -1.17 8.49
C LEU A 854 37.69 -0.03 7.56
N LEU A 855 38.60 0.91 7.27
CA LEU A 855 38.35 2.10 6.45
C LEU A 855 38.74 1.94 4.98
N LYS A 856 39.26 0.77 4.57
CA LYS A 856 39.69 0.46 3.19
C LYS A 856 40.69 1.48 2.61
N LEU A 857 41.69 1.87 3.40
CA LEU A 857 42.71 2.84 2.99
C LEU A 857 43.73 2.24 2.01
N ASP A 858 44.50 3.10 1.34
CA ASP A 858 45.42 2.66 0.27
C ASP A 858 46.55 1.73 0.69
N LYS A 859 46.93 1.76 1.97
CA LYS A 859 48.03 0.94 2.52
C LYS A 859 47.54 -0.36 3.18
N ASP A 860 46.30 -0.78 2.96
CA ASP A 860 45.77 -2.04 3.50
C ASP A 860 46.46 -3.28 2.88
N PRO A 861 47.24 -4.07 3.66
CA PRO A 861 47.90 -5.26 3.14
C PRO A 861 46.92 -6.42 2.86
N TYR A 862 45.68 -6.32 3.32
CA TYR A 862 44.63 -7.32 3.16
C TYR A 862 43.49 -6.85 2.25
N ARG A 863 43.74 -5.87 1.37
CA ARG A 863 42.74 -5.26 0.48
C ARG A 863 41.80 -6.31 -0.15
N GLY A 864 40.50 -6.14 0.11
CA GLY A 864 39.44 -7.04 -0.35
C GLY A 864 38.94 -8.02 0.73
N ARG A 865 39.74 -8.31 1.76
CA ARG A 865 39.33 -9.10 2.94
C ARG A 865 38.81 -8.17 4.04
N ASP A 866 37.80 -8.59 4.79
CA ASP A 866 37.40 -7.91 6.02
C ASP A 866 38.02 -8.66 7.21
N ILE A 867 39.21 -8.21 7.63
CA ILE A 867 39.98 -8.84 8.70
C ILE A 867 39.24 -8.72 10.03
N CYS A 868 38.46 -7.65 10.23
CA CYS A 868 37.62 -7.54 11.41
C CYS A 868 36.58 -8.68 11.46
N VAL A 869 35.89 -8.95 10.35
CA VAL A 869 34.93 -10.08 10.27
C VAL A 869 35.63 -11.42 10.46
N HIS A 870 36.78 -11.62 9.80
CA HIS A 870 37.54 -12.88 9.90
C HIS A 870 37.97 -13.19 11.34
N GLU A 871 38.70 -12.29 11.98
CA GLU A 871 39.23 -12.52 13.33
C GLU A 871 38.09 -12.60 14.35
N PHE A 872 37.04 -11.81 14.18
CA PHE A 872 35.90 -11.85 15.09
C PHE A 872 35.04 -13.12 14.88
N ALA A 873 35.03 -13.73 13.70
CA ALA A 873 34.36 -15.01 13.48
C ALA A 873 35.02 -16.15 14.27
N HIS A 874 36.36 -16.15 14.38
CA HIS A 874 37.08 -17.08 15.28
C HIS A 874 36.63 -16.92 16.73
N VAL A 875 36.40 -15.67 17.17
CA VAL A 875 35.91 -15.34 18.51
C VAL A 875 34.48 -15.83 18.74
N VAL A 876 33.57 -15.57 17.79
CA VAL A 876 32.18 -16.06 17.82
C VAL A 876 32.15 -17.57 17.95
N ARG A 877 32.96 -18.27 17.15
CA ARG A 877 33.00 -19.73 17.15
C ARG A 877 33.57 -20.29 18.45
N THR A 878 34.66 -19.73 18.95
CA THR A 878 35.33 -20.22 20.17
C THR A 878 34.53 -19.91 21.44
N TYR A 879 34.08 -18.67 21.62
CA TYR A 879 33.50 -18.20 22.87
C TYR A 879 31.98 -17.99 22.82
N GLY A 880 31.41 -17.79 21.62
CA GLY A 880 29.99 -17.48 21.44
C GLY A 880 29.11 -18.69 21.16
N MET A 881 29.65 -19.74 20.52
CA MET A 881 28.89 -20.94 20.14
C MET A 881 28.90 -22.03 21.23
N THR A 882 27.83 -22.83 21.26
CA THR A 882 27.81 -24.09 22.03
C THR A 882 28.61 -25.18 21.33
N LYS A 883 28.99 -26.23 22.07
CA LYS A 883 29.66 -27.41 21.50
C LYS A 883 28.82 -28.07 20.40
N LYS A 884 27.50 -28.15 20.58
CA LYS A 884 26.56 -28.72 19.60
C LYS A 884 26.54 -27.90 18.31
N LEU A 885 26.50 -26.57 18.43
CA LEU A 885 26.49 -25.69 17.28
C LEU A 885 27.82 -25.75 16.51
N ARG A 886 28.97 -25.76 17.19
CA ARG A 886 30.27 -25.98 16.55
C ARG A 886 30.31 -27.29 15.76
N ALA A 887 29.80 -28.37 16.34
CA ALA A 887 29.76 -29.68 15.68
C ALA A 887 28.95 -29.66 14.37
N ARG A 888 27.88 -28.86 14.28
CA ARG A 888 27.11 -28.68 13.01
C ARG A 888 27.98 -28.04 11.93
N PHE A 889 28.73 -26.99 12.26
CA PHE A 889 29.66 -26.37 11.31
C PHE A 889 30.83 -27.29 10.94
N ASP A 890 31.33 -28.10 11.88
CA ASP A 890 32.39 -29.08 11.61
C ASP A 890 31.92 -30.21 10.68
N GLU A 891 30.64 -30.58 10.78
CA GLU A 891 30.01 -31.51 9.84
C GLU A 891 29.82 -30.87 8.47
N GLN A 892 29.35 -29.63 8.41
CA GLN A 892 29.19 -28.92 7.14
C GLN A 892 30.53 -28.70 6.43
N TYR A 893 31.60 -28.39 7.16
CA TYR A 893 32.96 -28.31 6.63
C TYR A 893 33.36 -29.60 5.92
N ARG A 894 33.18 -30.76 6.56
CA ARG A 894 33.47 -32.07 5.98
C ARG A 894 32.64 -32.34 4.72
N LYS A 895 31.32 -32.09 4.78
CA LYS A 895 30.42 -32.23 3.62
C LYS A 895 30.86 -31.37 2.44
N SER A 896 31.31 -30.15 2.72
CA SER A 896 31.75 -29.20 1.68
C SER A 896 33.04 -29.67 1.01
N LEU A 897 34.00 -30.20 1.78
CA LEU A 897 35.24 -30.79 1.23
C LEU A 897 35.01 -32.11 0.47
N ASP A 898 34.10 -32.95 0.95
CA ASP A 898 33.71 -34.20 0.30
C ASP A 898 33.06 -33.94 -1.06
N ALA A 899 32.27 -32.85 -1.16
CA ALA A 899 31.71 -32.35 -2.41
C ALA A 899 32.72 -31.64 -3.34
N GLY A 900 34.01 -31.61 -2.97
CA GLY A 900 35.09 -31.02 -3.77
C GLY A 900 35.23 -29.50 -3.65
N ARG A 901 34.43 -28.84 -2.80
CA ARG A 901 34.48 -27.39 -2.59
C ARG A 901 35.63 -27.02 -1.66
N TRP A 902 36.14 -25.79 -1.75
CA TRP A 902 37.16 -25.23 -0.85
C TRP A 902 38.52 -25.95 -0.80
N ARG A 903 38.76 -26.98 -1.64
CA ARG A 903 40.05 -27.67 -1.72
C ARG A 903 41.13 -26.72 -2.24
N GLY A 904 42.28 -26.67 -1.56
CA GLY A 904 43.38 -25.75 -1.91
C GLY A 904 43.06 -24.27 -1.64
N SER A 905 42.06 -23.99 -0.82
CA SER A 905 41.74 -22.65 -0.31
C SER A 905 42.13 -22.51 1.16
N TYR A 906 42.20 -21.27 1.67
CA TYR A 906 42.41 -21.03 3.09
C TYR A 906 41.25 -21.59 3.95
N ALA A 907 40.00 -21.43 3.48
CA ALA A 907 38.80 -21.99 4.12
C ALA A 907 38.82 -23.53 4.24
N GLY A 908 39.56 -24.21 3.36
CA GLY A 908 39.69 -25.67 3.36
C GLY A 908 40.73 -26.23 4.32
N LYS A 909 41.42 -25.39 5.10
CA LYS A 909 42.52 -25.85 5.99
C LYS A 909 42.01 -26.56 7.24
N ASN A 910 41.03 -25.98 7.92
CA ASN A 910 40.43 -26.52 9.13
C ASN A 910 39.03 -25.91 9.36
N PRO A 911 38.21 -26.47 10.27
CA PRO A 911 36.85 -25.98 10.52
C PRO A 911 36.76 -24.53 11.05
N ASP A 912 37.80 -24.03 11.72
CA ASP A 912 37.82 -22.67 12.25
C ASP A 912 38.00 -21.67 11.10
N GLU A 913 38.94 -21.92 10.20
CA GLU A 913 39.16 -21.11 9.00
C GLU A 913 38.00 -21.22 8.01
N PHE A 914 37.37 -22.40 7.92
CA PHE A 914 36.13 -22.54 7.16
C PHE A 914 35.06 -21.59 7.68
N PHE A 915 34.88 -21.51 9.00
CA PHE A 915 33.89 -20.61 9.56
C PHE A 915 34.23 -19.14 9.29
N ALA A 916 35.47 -18.73 9.57
CA ALA A 916 35.89 -17.34 9.43
C ALA A 916 35.87 -16.83 7.98
N GLU A 917 36.36 -17.63 7.03
CA GLU A 917 36.35 -17.27 5.61
C GLU A 917 34.93 -17.17 5.07
N LEU A 918 34.07 -18.17 5.32
CA LEU A 918 32.70 -18.13 4.80
C LEU A 918 31.87 -17.00 5.42
N SER A 919 32.16 -16.58 6.66
CA SER A 919 31.54 -15.38 7.26
C SER A 919 31.88 -14.11 6.47
N MET A 920 33.12 -13.96 5.99
CA MET A 920 33.49 -12.83 5.12
C MET A 920 32.69 -12.82 3.80
N TRP A 921 32.55 -13.99 3.16
CA TRP A 921 31.72 -14.14 1.96
C TRP A 921 30.25 -13.83 2.23
N TYR A 922 29.71 -14.33 3.34
CA TYR A 922 28.31 -14.12 3.73
C TYR A 922 27.98 -12.63 3.92
N PHE A 923 28.88 -11.85 4.52
CA PHE A 923 28.68 -10.41 4.75
C PHE A 923 29.16 -9.50 3.62
N GLY A 924 29.44 -10.04 2.42
CA GLY A 924 29.63 -9.21 1.23
C GLY A 924 31.08 -8.85 0.90
N THR A 925 32.07 -9.47 1.55
CA THR A 925 33.49 -9.30 1.18
C THR A 925 34.04 -10.55 0.49
N HIS A 926 35.15 -10.40 -0.25
CA HIS A 926 36.06 -11.51 -0.53
C HIS A 926 37.47 -11.00 -0.80
N GLY A 927 38.44 -11.70 -0.26
CA GLY A 927 39.79 -11.67 -0.77
C GLY A 927 40.36 -13.04 -0.53
N ASP A 928 40.63 -13.77 -1.60
CA ASP A 928 41.68 -14.77 -1.51
C ASP A 928 42.56 -14.65 -2.75
N LEU A 929 43.86 -14.49 -2.48
CA LEU A 929 44.98 -14.31 -3.41
C LEU A 929 45.74 -15.62 -3.63
N GLY A 930 45.30 -16.74 -3.04
CA GLY A 930 46.04 -18.01 -3.09
C GLY A 930 45.22 -19.26 -3.41
N MET A 931 43.93 -19.16 -3.73
CA MET A 931 43.12 -20.35 -4.02
C MET A 931 43.42 -20.91 -5.42
N THR A 932 43.77 -22.20 -5.50
CA THR A 932 44.11 -22.89 -6.75
C THR A 932 42.92 -23.61 -7.42
N GLY A 933 41.73 -23.57 -6.82
CA GLY A 933 40.48 -24.21 -7.29
C GLY A 933 39.39 -23.22 -7.70
N PRO A 934 38.18 -23.70 -8.10
CA PRO A 934 37.06 -22.85 -8.53
C PRO A 934 36.62 -21.88 -7.42
N LYS A 935 36.43 -20.60 -7.78
CA LYS A 935 36.18 -19.51 -6.83
C LYS A 935 34.72 -19.03 -6.86
N PRO A 936 34.05 -18.88 -5.69
CA PRO A 936 32.77 -18.19 -5.62
C PRO A 936 32.92 -16.70 -5.97
N ASP A 937 31.91 -16.15 -6.61
CA ASP A 937 31.79 -14.70 -6.78
C ASP A 937 31.76 -14.00 -5.41
N ASN A 938 32.00 -12.69 -5.44
CA ASN A 938 31.94 -11.82 -4.27
C ASN A 938 30.57 -11.86 -3.59
N GLY A 939 30.60 -11.95 -2.27
CA GLY A 939 29.41 -11.78 -1.44
C GLY A 939 28.46 -12.99 -1.36
N PRO A 940 27.31 -12.80 -0.68
CA PRO A 940 26.42 -13.88 -0.26
C PRO A 940 25.83 -14.67 -1.42
N ASP A 941 25.49 -14.02 -2.54
CA ASP A 941 24.95 -14.70 -3.71
C ASP A 941 25.98 -15.60 -4.40
N GLY A 942 27.25 -15.20 -4.39
CA GLY A 942 28.35 -16.02 -4.87
C GLY A 942 28.55 -17.26 -4.00
N LEU A 943 28.52 -17.09 -2.68
CA LEU A 943 28.55 -18.20 -1.72
C LEU A 943 27.34 -19.14 -1.91
N LYS A 944 26.13 -18.59 -2.06
CA LYS A 944 24.90 -19.36 -2.27
C LYS A 944 24.93 -20.21 -3.53
N ARG A 945 25.51 -19.70 -4.63
CA ARG A 945 25.68 -20.47 -5.87
C ARG A 945 26.75 -21.56 -5.74
N TYR A 946 27.84 -21.26 -5.06
CA TYR A 946 28.99 -22.17 -4.95
C TYR A 946 28.76 -23.29 -3.93
N ASP A 947 28.28 -22.94 -2.73
CA ASP A 947 28.03 -23.84 -1.61
C ASP A 947 26.66 -23.54 -0.95
N PRO A 948 25.55 -23.95 -1.58
CA PRO A 948 24.20 -23.60 -1.14
C PRO A 948 23.85 -24.15 0.25
N GLU A 949 24.40 -25.30 0.63
CA GLU A 949 24.17 -25.91 1.95
C GLU A 949 24.92 -25.15 3.05
N ALA A 950 26.19 -24.79 2.81
CA ALA A 950 26.92 -23.94 3.73
C ALA A 950 26.25 -22.55 3.84
N PHE A 951 25.85 -21.94 2.72
CA PHE A 951 25.11 -20.68 2.73
C PHE A 951 23.84 -20.77 3.59
N ALA A 952 23.02 -21.81 3.41
CA ALA A 952 21.80 -21.99 4.17
C ALA A 952 22.08 -22.11 5.68
N LEU A 953 23.15 -22.81 6.08
CA LEU A 953 23.55 -22.93 7.48
C LEU A 953 24.01 -21.59 8.08
N PHE A 954 24.78 -20.80 7.32
CA PHE A 954 25.21 -19.46 7.73
C PHE A 954 24.03 -18.49 7.81
N ASP A 955 23.11 -18.55 6.86
CA ASP A 955 21.88 -17.75 6.84
C ASP A 955 20.95 -18.12 8.01
N GLU A 956 20.84 -19.40 8.36
CA GLU A 956 20.12 -19.85 9.56
C GLU A 956 20.77 -19.30 10.84
N PHE A 957 22.10 -19.31 10.92
CA PHE A 957 22.86 -18.84 12.10
C PHE A 957 22.79 -17.33 12.22
N TYR A 958 23.38 -16.59 11.28
CA TYR A 958 23.42 -15.13 11.29
C TYR A 958 22.03 -14.49 11.13
N GLY A 959 21.06 -15.21 10.58
CA GLY A 959 19.65 -14.81 10.55
C GLY A 959 18.91 -14.99 11.88
N GLY A 960 19.56 -15.51 12.94
CA GLY A 960 19.00 -15.69 14.27
C GLY A 960 17.90 -16.77 14.35
N ARG A 961 17.83 -17.67 13.37
CA ARG A 961 16.79 -18.70 13.27
C ARG A 961 17.17 -20.01 13.95
N MET A 962 18.44 -20.21 14.27
CA MET A 962 18.88 -21.27 15.17
C MET A 962 18.44 -20.93 16.60
N GLY A 963 17.24 -21.40 16.98
CA GLY A 963 16.68 -21.22 18.32
C GLY A 963 17.67 -21.62 19.41
N GLY A 964 17.65 -20.91 20.54
CA GLY A 964 18.56 -21.15 21.65
C GLY A 964 18.46 -22.58 22.19
N GLU A 965 19.40 -23.42 21.77
CA GLU A 965 19.78 -24.67 22.43
C GLU A 965 21.05 -24.48 23.27
#